data_AF-A0A8C8DZL1-F1
#
_entry.id   AF-A0A8C8DZL1-F1
#
_cell.length_a   1.000
_cell.length_b   1.000
_cell.length_c   1.000
_cell.angle_alpha   90.00
_cell.angle_beta   90.00
_cell.angle_gamma   90.00
#
_symmetry.space_group_name_H-M   'P 1'
#
loop_
_entity.id
_entity.type
_entity.pdbx_description
1 polymer ?
#
loop_
_entity_poly.entity_id
_entity_poly.type
_entity_poly.pdbx_seq_one_letter_code
_entity_poly.pdbx_strand_id
1 'polypeptide(L)'
;METSSESESFGRSRGLRSRGRRSGRDRERSSGSGTGSDVRAADTISQKISSLANTLQDTSRNLTKVDRMLGQYREHTDDQAEAMALLRENLEDSISQLQTKRLSRVNGVRTPSASTLQTSDLEVHSESEGQRFYPTSPLRDNRHHPGRRRRSLSANVRFKDSAVPTEDIHAFHQSLRDLCSDHQRLSDDLDREILRRNRADIDTRRAMESLSEHMTASQRQDSVPRRVDRRLQELEREMLRGEQEKVEKERRPEQRVAAADELQEALGRPQVRSREDEATAARLLGAEREKSRLEQELEKIRNLLQQSEDRRESLMKQVEDMHSELLKRRTERAEAARPPSETRPPSETPPLCTQPHISRSERDVGKGRADLEKELLELRAQVQRASVLGEVEELKRALDCKEKERLQLSLQVKELSSDFARQEEQQRRMLETLRDLQSRGLTEKREMEALLLESTKSRDDLKTRAQQAVGQWRAKCRRLQREVEEAAKQKESSHAQLKSLSQQSESACRELTEVLGRLAQRDEELHRREVELMEARQRLLTLEQENREVKEASAALEQEVHQQAAIQSRLKEENQTLEERVETQSRRSQRAQDVQAELQASLKQATAANAQLSLRLAEEESAVRELKRSNAELEAKLTALRVERVALGQQLQLEREIHQKELDSVKATTEDSVMKKERQAHEALKLCRQERDEVKEQLRGVQITSCVQSLKRASAFAHLYI
;
A
#
# COMPACT_ATOMS: atom_id res chain seq x y z
N MET A 1 -26.00 33.40 -19.72
CA MET A 1 -27.21 34.20 -19.46
C MET A 1 -27.13 34.67 -18.03
N GLU A 2 -27.60 35.88 -17.75
CA GLU A 2 -27.67 36.45 -16.40
C GLU A 2 -29.06 36.21 -15.81
N THR A 3 -29.15 35.68 -14.59
CA THR A 3 -30.33 35.85 -13.72
C THR A 3 -29.87 35.82 -12.27
N SER A 4 -29.82 36.98 -11.62
CA SER A 4 -29.72 37.06 -10.16
C SER A 4 -31.01 36.57 -9.51
N SER A 5 -30.92 36.04 -8.28
CA SER A 5 -32.06 36.02 -7.37
C SER A 5 -31.58 36.14 -5.93
N GLU A 6 -31.77 37.32 -5.35
CA GLU A 6 -31.61 37.53 -3.91
C GLU A 6 -32.76 36.85 -3.15
N SER A 7 -32.51 36.44 -1.91
CA SER A 7 -33.56 36.05 -0.96
C SER A 7 -33.03 36.10 0.47
N GLU A 8 -33.21 37.24 1.13
CA GLU A 8 -33.12 37.30 2.59
C GLU A 8 -34.22 36.42 3.23
N SER A 9 -33.94 35.82 4.39
CA SER A 9 -34.99 35.28 5.27
C SER A 9 -34.54 35.21 6.73
N PHE A 10 -35.18 36.01 7.59
CA PHE A 10 -34.83 36.16 9.00
C PHE A 10 -35.23 34.94 9.86
N GLY A 11 -34.27 34.10 10.21
CA GLY A 11 -34.42 33.04 11.23
C GLY A 11 -34.31 33.57 12.66
N ARG A 12 -35.45 33.90 13.30
CA ARG A 12 -35.49 34.36 14.70
C ARG A 12 -35.14 33.24 15.71
N SER A 13 -33.96 33.31 16.32
CA SER A 13 -33.66 32.57 17.56
C SER A 13 -33.93 33.42 18.81
N ARG A 14 -34.89 32.96 19.62
CA ARG A 14 -35.50 33.69 20.74
C ARG A 14 -34.69 33.51 22.03
N GLY A 15 -33.97 34.54 22.47
CA GLY A 15 -33.09 34.45 23.64
C GLY A 15 -33.81 34.14 24.97
N LEU A 16 -33.20 33.30 25.79
CA LEU A 16 -33.50 33.14 27.21
C LEU A 16 -32.27 33.50 28.07
N ARG A 17 -32.52 33.90 29.32
CA ARG A 17 -31.63 34.78 30.09
C ARG A 17 -30.59 34.02 30.92
N SER A 18 -29.39 34.60 31.06
CA SER A 18 -28.49 34.35 32.21
C SER A 18 -27.79 35.61 32.73
N ARG A 19 -28.61 36.51 33.29
CA ARG A 19 -28.36 37.21 34.57
C ARG A 19 -26.95 37.80 34.83
N GLY A 20 -26.49 38.74 34.01
CA GLY A 20 -25.45 39.69 34.44
C GLY A 20 -25.91 40.54 35.64
N ARG A 21 -25.02 40.86 36.59
CA ARG A 21 -25.37 41.62 37.81
C ARG A 21 -24.18 42.44 38.34
N ARG A 22 -24.37 43.77 38.46
CA ARG A 22 -23.52 44.75 39.20
C ARG A 22 -22.13 45.02 38.59
N SER A 23 -21.53 46.20 38.74
CA SER A 23 -21.95 47.49 39.34
C SER A 23 -21.34 48.66 38.57
N GLY A 24 -21.99 49.83 38.58
CA GLY A 24 -21.33 51.11 38.28
C GLY A 24 -20.91 51.86 39.56
N ARG A 25 -19.98 52.81 39.42
CA ARG A 25 -19.71 53.89 40.38
C ARG A 25 -19.20 55.13 39.66
N ASP A 26 -19.84 56.27 39.90
CA ASP A 26 -19.38 57.61 39.54
C ASP A 26 -18.38 58.18 40.58
N ARG A 27 -17.91 59.42 40.30
CA ARG A 27 -17.21 60.41 41.14
C ARG A 27 -15.68 60.54 40.99
N GLU A 28 -15.12 61.75 41.11
CA GLU A 28 -15.60 63.11 40.77
C GLU A 28 -14.43 64.12 40.69
N ARG A 29 -14.60 65.18 39.89
CA ARG A 29 -13.99 66.52 39.91
C ARG A 29 -12.76 66.81 40.81
N SER A 30 -11.78 67.51 40.22
CA SER A 30 -11.23 68.76 40.77
C SER A 30 -10.62 69.65 39.68
N SER A 31 -10.55 70.96 39.93
CA SER A 31 -10.09 71.99 38.98
C SER A 31 -8.90 72.76 39.57
N GLY A 32 -7.91 73.13 38.75
CA GLY A 32 -6.75 73.91 39.21
C GLY A 32 -5.90 74.47 38.08
N SER A 33 -5.67 75.78 38.13
CA SER A 33 -4.90 76.65 37.23
C SER A 33 -3.57 76.12 36.65
N GLY A 34 -3.17 76.63 35.47
CA GLY A 34 -2.03 77.55 35.52
C GLY A 34 -0.79 77.34 34.64
N THR A 35 -0.62 76.25 33.89
CA THR A 35 0.43 76.16 32.83
C THR A 35 0.21 74.92 31.94
N GLY A 36 0.45 75.03 30.63
CA GLY A 36 0.44 73.88 29.69
C GLY A 36 -0.72 73.86 28.69
N SER A 37 -0.70 74.75 27.70
CA SER A 37 -1.54 74.62 26.49
C SER A 37 -1.21 73.35 25.72
N ASP A 38 0.08 73.05 25.57
CA ASP A 38 0.59 71.89 24.83
C ASP A 38 0.25 70.58 25.54
N VAL A 39 0.09 70.60 26.88
CA VAL A 39 -0.33 69.44 27.66
C VAL A 39 -1.75 69.03 27.29
N ARG A 40 -2.69 69.97 27.08
CA ARG A 40 -4.06 69.64 26.61
C ARG A 40 -4.11 69.17 25.16
N ALA A 41 -3.19 69.67 24.31
CA ALA A 41 -3.02 69.11 22.97
C ALA A 41 -2.50 67.66 23.05
N ALA A 42 -1.50 67.41 23.90
CA ALA A 42 -0.99 66.06 24.17
C ALA A 42 -2.06 65.14 24.80
N ASP A 43 -2.92 65.63 25.71
CA ASP A 43 -4.02 64.87 26.31
C ASP A 43 -5.05 64.45 25.26
N THR A 44 -5.48 65.37 24.39
CA THR A 44 -6.47 65.08 23.34
C THR A 44 -5.89 64.23 22.21
N ILE A 45 -4.59 64.35 21.92
CA ILE A 45 -3.85 63.41 21.07
C ILE A 45 -3.77 62.03 21.77
N SER A 46 -3.48 61.97 23.07
CA SER A 46 -3.41 60.73 23.85
C SER A 46 -4.77 60.03 23.96
N GLN A 47 -5.87 60.77 24.03
CA GLN A 47 -7.23 60.22 23.93
C GLN A 47 -7.52 59.68 22.52
N LYS A 48 -7.08 60.35 21.46
CA LYS A 48 -7.20 59.83 20.07
C LYS A 48 -6.34 58.58 19.87
N ILE A 49 -5.11 58.56 20.38
CA ILE A 49 -4.22 57.39 20.39
C ILE A 49 -4.86 56.25 21.20
N SER A 50 -5.47 56.54 22.35
CA SER A 50 -6.17 55.53 23.16
C SER A 50 -7.42 55.00 22.45
N SER A 51 -8.16 55.84 21.73
CA SER A 51 -9.31 55.43 20.93
C SER A 51 -8.91 54.62 19.70
N LEU A 52 -7.77 54.93 19.08
CA LEU A 52 -7.16 54.13 18.01
C LEU A 52 -6.62 52.80 18.56
N ALA A 53 -5.94 52.80 19.72
CA ALA A 53 -5.50 51.57 20.37
C ALA A 53 -6.68 50.66 20.76
N ASN A 54 -7.78 51.23 21.27
CA ASN A 54 -8.99 50.49 21.58
C ASN A 54 -9.67 49.93 20.32
N THR A 55 -9.83 50.72 19.26
CA THR A 55 -10.42 50.25 18.01
C THR A 55 -9.53 49.24 17.28
N LEU A 56 -8.20 49.37 17.32
CA LEU A 56 -7.26 48.36 16.84
C LEU A 56 -7.30 47.08 17.70
N GLN A 57 -7.47 47.21 19.02
CA GLN A 57 -7.65 46.05 19.90
C GLN A 57 -8.99 45.36 19.63
N ASP A 58 -10.05 46.10 19.30
CA ASP A 58 -11.34 45.55 18.90
C ASP A 58 -11.32 44.95 17.49
N THR A 59 -10.56 45.49 16.52
CA THR A 59 -10.33 44.79 15.25
C THR A 59 -9.51 43.53 15.46
N SER A 60 -8.52 43.52 16.35
CA SER A 60 -7.78 42.31 16.74
C SER A 60 -8.67 41.25 17.42
N ARG A 61 -9.60 41.66 18.30
CA ARG A 61 -10.64 40.79 18.89
C ARG A 61 -11.62 40.27 17.83
N ASN A 62 -11.97 41.07 16.83
CA ASN A 62 -12.84 40.66 15.74
C ASN A 62 -12.14 39.70 14.76
N LEU A 63 -10.87 39.94 14.43
CA LEU A 63 -10.04 39.04 13.62
C LEU A 63 -9.87 37.70 14.33
N THR A 64 -9.42 37.67 15.58
CA THR A 64 -9.29 36.42 16.36
C THR A 64 -10.63 35.69 16.58
N LYS A 65 -11.76 36.41 16.58
CA LYS A 65 -13.10 35.80 16.53
C LYS A 65 -13.43 35.22 15.16
N VAL A 66 -13.05 35.88 14.06
CA VAL A 66 -13.19 35.34 12.69
C VAL A 66 -12.28 34.13 12.50
N ASP A 67 -11.03 34.17 12.95
CA ASP A 67 -10.11 33.03 12.94
C ASP A 67 -10.68 31.85 13.72
N ARG A 68 -11.32 32.09 14.87
CA ARG A 68 -12.03 31.06 15.63
C ARG A 68 -13.27 30.54 14.90
N MET A 69 -14.06 31.40 14.25
CA MET A 69 -15.19 30.96 13.41
C MET A 69 -14.70 30.13 12.21
N LEU A 70 -13.59 30.51 11.58
CA LEU A 70 -12.97 29.76 10.47
C LEU A 70 -12.36 28.44 10.97
N GLY A 71 -11.81 28.41 12.19
CA GLY A 71 -11.44 27.19 12.90
C GLY A 71 -12.66 26.29 13.07
N GLN A 72 -13.77 26.79 13.59
CA GLN A 72 -15.02 26.04 13.75
C GLN A 72 -15.63 25.60 12.41
N TYR A 73 -15.48 26.37 11.33
CA TYR A 73 -15.88 25.92 9.99
C TYR A 73 -14.97 24.82 9.45
N ARG A 74 -13.67 24.85 9.73
CA ARG A 74 -12.74 23.74 9.39
C ARG A 74 -13.07 22.50 10.21
N GLU A 75 -13.13 22.63 11.55
CA GLU A 75 -13.58 21.59 12.47
C GLU A 75 -14.89 20.96 11.99
N HIS A 76 -15.89 21.74 11.56
CA HIS A 76 -17.13 21.18 11.01
C HIS A 76 -17.03 20.59 9.60
N THR A 77 -16.13 21.06 8.72
CA THR A 77 -15.88 20.37 7.45
C THR A 77 -15.06 19.10 7.63
N ASP A 78 -14.22 19.05 8.67
CA ASP A 78 -13.38 17.91 9.03
C ASP A 78 -14.24 16.86 9.76
N ASP A 79 -15.08 17.25 10.73
CA ASP A 79 -16.19 16.46 11.30
C ASP A 79 -17.05 15.84 10.18
N GLN A 80 -17.41 16.64 9.17
CA GLN A 80 -18.21 16.19 8.04
C GLN A 80 -17.42 15.26 7.11
N ALA A 81 -16.12 15.47 6.94
CA ALA A 81 -15.25 14.59 6.15
C ALA A 81 -15.03 13.26 6.86
N GLU A 82 -14.82 13.25 8.18
CA GLU A 82 -14.76 12.05 9.02
C GLU A 82 -16.09 11.30 9.02
N ALA A 83 -17.22 11.99 9.18
CA ALA A 83 -18.54 11.38 9.06
C ALA A 83 -18.79 10.80 7.66
N MET A 84 -18.32 11.45 6.59
CA MET A 84 -18.36 10.90 5.24
C MET A 84 -17.39 9.72 5.05
N ALA A 85 -16.24 9.71 5.72
CA ALA A 85 -15.29 8.60 5.68
C ALA A 85 -15.86 7.36 6.40
N LEU A 86 -16.38 7.53 7.61
CA LEU A 86 -17.09 6.49 8.36
C LEU A 86 -18.31 5.96 7.58
N LEU A 87 -19.05 6.83 6.88
CA LEU A 87 -20.15 6.39 6.01
C LEU A 87 -19.67 5.64 4.76
N ARG A 88 -18.51 5.97 4.20
CA ARG A 88 -17.89 5.21 3.09
C ARG A 88 -17.40 3.85 3.57
N GLU A 89 -16.69 3.79 4.69
CA GLU A 89 -16.23 2.57 5.36
C GLU A 89 -17.41 1.63 5.65
N ASN A 90 -18.48 2.12 6.28
CA ASN A 90 -19.70 1.34 6.54
C ASN A 90 -20.41 0.90 5.24
N LEU A 91 -20.30 1.65 4.14
CA LEU A 91 -20.82 1.24 2.82
C LEU A 91 -19.92 0.19 2.16
N GLU A 92 -18.59 0.30 2.29
CA GLU A 92 -17.61 -0.65 1.77
C GLU A 92 -17.67 -1.99 2.52
N ASP A 93 -17.87 -1.97 3.83
CA ASP A 93 -18.22 -3.14 4.65
C ASP A 93 -19.53 -3.79 4.19
N SER A 94 -20.57 -2.98 3.97
CA SER A 94 -21.88 -3.46 3.50
C SER A 94 -21.82 -4.04 2.08
N ILE A 95 -21.00 -3.44 1.20
CA ILE A 95 -20.68 -3.96 -0.13
C ILE A 95 -19.90 -5.27 -0.03
N SER A 96 -18.91 -5.37 0.85
CA SER A 96 -18.12 -6.59 1.07
C SER A 96 -18.97 -7.73 1.64
N GLN A 97 -19.88 -7.43 2.57
CA GLN A 97 -20.91 -8.34 3.05
C GLN A 97 -21.93 -8.75 1.98
N LEU A 98 -22.20 -7.88 0.99
CA LEU A 98 -23.06 -8.21 -0.15
C LEU A 98 -22.31 -9.03 -1.21
N GLN A 99 -21.03 -8.76 -1.45
CA GLN A 99 -20.17 -9.50 -2.37
C GLN A 99 -19.96 -10.94 -1.88
N THR A 100 -19.62 -11.14 -0.61
CA THR A 100 -19.56 -12.49 -0.01
C THR A 100 -20.91 -13.24 -0.13
N LYS A 101 -22.05 -12.57 0.11
CA LYS A 101 -23.40 -13.11 -0.08
C LYS A 101 -23.84 -13.28 -1.55
N ARG A 102 -23.10 -12.70 -2.52
CA ARG A 102 -23.25 -12.94 -3.98
C ARG A 102 -22.37 -14.11 -4.43
N LEU A 103 -21.10 -14.15 -4.01
CA LEU A 103 -20.16 -15.23 -4.29
C LEU A 103 -20.71 -16.57 -3.80
N SER A 104 -21.35 -16.60 -2.62
CA SER A 104 -22.06 -17.77 -2.10
C SER A 104 -23.31 -18.21 -2.89
N ARG A 105 -23.57 -17.65 -4.08
CA ARG A 105 -24.72 -17.95 -4.96
C ARG A 105 -24.34 -18.26 -6.42
N VAL A 106 -23.09 -18.05 -6.84
CA VAL A 106 -22.71 -18.06 -8.28
C VAL A 106 -22.42 -19.46 -8.84
N ASN A 107 -22.14 -20.47 -7.99
CA ASN A 107 -21.88 -21.86 -8.41
C ASN A 107 -23.19 -22.59 -8.82
N GLY A 108 -23.89 -22.06 -9.83
CA GLY A 108 -25.32 -22.32 -10.09
C GLY A 108 -25.81 -22.31 -11.56
N VAL A 109 -24.91 -22.46 -12.54
CA VAL A 109 -25.17 -23.01 -13.91
C VAL A 109 -25.89 -22.13 -14.98
N ARG A 110 -25.15 -21.83 -16.09
CA ARG A 110 -25.55 -21.44 -17.50
C ARG A 110 -26.13 -20.02 -17.74
N THR A 111 -25.59 -19.06 -18.53
CA THR A 111 -24.97 -18.93 -19.92
C THR A 111 -25.97 -18.69 -21.07
N PRO A 112 -25.64 -18.02 -22.22
CA PRO A 112 -24.67 -16.93 -22.52
C PRO A 112 -25.19 -15.84 -23.55
N SER A 113 -24.42 -14.78 -23.86
CA SER A 113 -24.37 -14.04 -25.17
C SER A 113 -23.33 -12.89 -25.23
N ALA A 114 -22.82 -12.55 -26.43
CA ALA A 114 -21.80 -11.51 -26.71
C ALA A 114 -22.42 -10.21 -27.33
N SER A 115 -21.83 -9.01 -27.37
CA SER A 115 -20.46 -8.44 -27.23
C SER A 115 -19.61 -8.34 -28.51
N THR A 116 -19.07 -7.13 -28.77
CA THR A 116 -17.88 -6.85 -29.60
C THR A 116 -17.14 -5.58 -29.13
N LEU A 117 -15.95 -5.76 -28.52
CA LEU A 117 -14.78 -4.86 -28.45
C LEU A 117 -14.98 -3.43 -27.89
N GLN A 118 -14.41 -2.96 -26.76
CA GLN A 118 -13.05 -2.99 -26.15
C GLN A 118 -11.94 -2.17 -26.82
N THR A 119 -11.35 -1.27 -26.02
CA THR A 119 -9.99 -0.68 -26.10
C THR A 119 -9.50 -0.47 -24.66
N SER A 120 -8.23 -0.75 -24.34
CA SER A 120 -7.76 -0.95 -22.96
C SER A 120 -6.87 0.17 -22.39
N ASP A 121 -6.65 0.08 -21.09
CA ASP A 121 -5.52 0.60 -20.31
C ASP A 121 -5.14 2.09 -20.43
N LEU A 122 -5.72 2.90 -19.53
CA LEU A 122 -4.88 3.29 -18.40
C LEU A 122 -5.31 2.48 -17.17
N GLU A 123 -4.42 1.64 -16.68
CA GLU A 123 -4.47 1.19 -15.29
C GLU A 123 -4.41 2.44 -14.39
N VAL A 124 -5.27 2.66 -13.40
CA VAL A 124 -5.97 1.68 -12.54
C VAL A 124 -7.47 2.04 -12.42
N HIS A 125 -8.27 1.10 -11.89
CA HIS A 125 -9.65 1.22 -11.35
C HIS A 125 -10.84 0.84 -12.26
N SER A 126 -11.20 -0.46 -12.14
CA SER A 126 -12.57 -0.95 -11.98
C SER A 126 -13.58 -0.90 -13.15
N GLU A 127 -13.66 -1.99 -13.91
CA GLU A 127 -14.92 -2.43 -14.53
C GLU A 127 -15.76 -3.24 -13.52
N SER A 128 -16.88 -2.70 -13.01
CA SER A 128 -18.10 -3.48 -12.69
C SER A 128 -19.29 -2.63 -12.20
N GLU A 129 -20.49 -2.98 -12.67
CA GLU A 129 -21.81 -2.78 -12.04
C GLU A 129 -22.09 -1.57 -11.11
N GLY A 130 -22.27 -0.41 -11.73
CA GLY A 130 -23.54 0.32 -11.65
C GLY A 130 -24.11 0.68 -10.27
N GLN A 131 -23.65 1.82 -9.72
CA GLN A 131 -24.44 2.63 -8.80
C GLN A 131 -25.79 2.99 -9.45
N ARG A 132 -26.85 2.28 -9.06
CA ARG A 132 -28.22 2.81 -9.11
C ARG A 132 -28.31 3.93 -8.09
N PHE A 133 -28.02 5.15 -8.52
CA PHE A 133 -28.24 6.34 -7.70
C PHE A 133 -29.72 6.40 -7.28
N TYR A 134 -29.95 6.73 -6.01
CA TYR A 134 -31.29 6.98 -5.48
C TYR A 134 -31.59 8.48 -5.50
N PRO A 135 -32.82 8.92 -5.84
CA PRO A 135 -33.16 10.34 -5.91
C PRO A 135 -33.10 11.03 -4.54
N THR A 136 -32.75 12.32 -4.54
CA THR A 136 -32.38 13.06 -3.33
C THR A 136 -33.60 13.67 -2.64
N SER A 137 -34.31 12.87 -1.83
CA SER A 137 -35.55 13.31 -1.16
C SER A 137 -35.80 12.65 0.22
N PRO A 138 -35.87 13.40 1.34
CA PRO A 138 -35.77 12.82 2.68
C PRO A 138 -37.07 12.84 3.52
N LEU A 139 -38.16 12.13 3.12
CA LEU A 139 -39.18 11.70 4.10
C LEU A 139 -40.15 10.57 3.63
N ARG A 140 -39.70 9.30 3.62
CA ARG A 140 -40.52 8.12 4.02
C ARG A 140 -39.73 6.81 3.96
N ASP A 141 -39.71 6.08 5.08
CA ASP A 141 -39.20 4.71 5.12
C ASP A 141 -40.15 3.75 4.40
N ASN A 142 -39.80 3.34 3.17
CA ASN A 142 -40.53 2.33 2.42
C ASN A 142 -40.21 0.88 2.87
N ARG A 143 -40.30 0.65 4.18
CA ARG A 143 -40.46 -0.67 4.82
C ARG A 143 -41.46 -0.48 5.97
N HIS A 144 -42.60 -1.18 6.03
CA HIS A 144 -42.88 -2.51 5.51
C HIS A 144 -44.26 -2.60 4.81
N HIS A 145 -44.34 -3.41 3.76
CA HIS A 145 -45.37 -4.45 3.65
C HIS A 145 -44.84 -5.65 2.85
N PRO A 146 -45.14 -6.90 3.23
CA PRO A 146 -44.73 -8.08 2.49
C PRO A 146 -45.75 -8.43 1.39
N GLY A 147 -45.34 -8.46 0.12
CA GLY A 147 -46.15 -9.09 -0.92
C GLY A 147 -45.89 -8.65 -2.36
N ARG A 148 -45.73 -9.65 -3.23
CA ARG A 148 -46.08 -9.64 -4.67
C ARG A 148 -45.65 -8.44 -5.54
N ARG A 149 -44.61 -8.71 -6.33
CA ARG A 149 -44.60 -8.64 -7.82
C ARG A 149 -46.00 -8.29 -8.42
N ARG A 150 -46.13 -7.45 -9.46
CA ARG A 150 -45.33 -7.44 -10.70
C ARG A 150 -45.76 -6.26 -11.63
N ARG A 151 -44.84 -5.81 -12.49
CA ARG A 151 -45.03 -5.12 -13.80
C ARG A 151 -45.73 -3.75 -13.84
N SER A 152 -45.01 -2.82 -14.47
CA SER A 152 -45.45 -1.53 -14.99
C SER A 152 -46.57 -1.65 -16.04
N LEU A 153 -47.34 -0.56 -16.19
CA LEU A 153 -48.03 -0.20 -17.43
C LEU A 153 -47.70 1.27 -17.78
N SER A 154 -47.83 1.60 -19.06
CA SER A 154 -47.27 2.82 -19.67
C SER A 154 -48.16 4.06 -19.53
N ALA A 155 -47.58 5.21 -19.88
CA ALA A 155 -48.26 6.50 -19.90
C ALA A 155 -49.58 6.49 -20.71
N ASN A 156 -50.57 7.21 -20.19
CA ASN A 156 -51.74 7.65 -20.94
C ASN A 156 -52.26 8.94 -20.30
N VAL A 157 -52.38 10.02 -21.09
CA VAL A 157 -52.83 11.32 -20.57
C VAL A 157 -54.33 11.29 -20.33
N ARG A 158 -54.75 11.52 -19.08
CA ARG A 158 -56.12 11.89 -18.74
C ARG A 158 -56.11 12.99 -17.69
N PHE A 159 -56.46 14.20 -18.14
CA PHE A 159 -56.83 15.27 -17.22
C PHE A 159 -58.08 14.86 -16.44
N LYS A 160 -58.03 15.03 -15.12
CA LYS A 160 -59.19 14.96 -14.23
C LYS A 160 -59.05 16.04 -13.17
N ASP A 161 -59.81 17.11 -13.31
CA ASP A 161 -59.95 18.12 -12.28
C ASP A 161 -60.75 17.54 -11.11
N SER A 162 -60.05 17.16 -10.04
CA SER A 162 -60.68 16.78 -8.76
C SER A 162 -59.73 17.04 -7.60
N ALA A 163 -59.78 18.26 -7.06
CA ALA A 163 -59.30 18.66 -5.73
C ALA A 163 -58.03 17.93 -5.23
N VAL A 164 -56.93 18.10 -5.96
CA VAL A 164 -55.63 17.52 -5.64
C VAL A 164 -55.06 18.13 -4.35
N PRO A 165 -54.63 17.33 -3.34
CA PRO A 165 -53.98 17.85 -2.14
C PRO A 165 -52.59 18.42 -2.46
N THR A 166 -52.08 19.31 -1.61
CA THR A 166 -50.76 19.94 -1.77
C THR A 166 -49.59 18.95 -1.83
N GLU A 167 -49.80 17.71 -1.38
CA GLU A 167 -48.85 16.60 -1.44
C GLU A 167 -48.38 16.28 -2.88
N ASP A 168 -49.27 16.35 -3.88
CA ASP A 168 -48.92 16.06 -5.27
C ASP A 168 -48.10 17.19 -5.93
N ILE A 169 -48.30 18.45 -5.48
CA ILE A 169 -47.46 19.58 -5.94
C ILE A 169 -46.03 19.41 -5.43
N HIS A 170 -45.86 18.91 -4.20
CA HIS A 170 -44.55 18.52 -3.69
C HIS A 170 -43.95 17.36 -4.49
N ALA A 171 -44.74 16.33 -4.82
CA ALA A 171 -44.28 15.21 -5.67
C ALA A 171 -43.87 15.66 -7.09
N PHE A 172 -44.56 16.65 -7.68
CA PHE A 172 -44.18 17.22 -8.97
C PHE A 172 -42.85 17.99 -8.89
N HIS A 173 -42.70 18.91 -7.94
CA HIS A 173 -41.43 19.64 -7.73
C HIS A 173 -40.27 18.71 -7.35
N GLN A 174 -40.56 17.60 -6.67
CA GLN A 174 -39.62 16.53 -6.36
C GLN A 174 -39.14 15.84 -7.64
N SER A 175 -40.07 15.39 -8.51
CA SER A 175 -39.72 14.78 -9.80
C SER A 175 -38.92 15.71 -10.73
N LEU A 176 -39.14 17.04 -10.68
CA LEU A 176 -38.34 18.01 -11.41
C LEU A 176 -36.91 18.16 -10.84
N ARG A 177 -36.74 18.14 -9.51
CA ARG A 177 -35.40 18.15 -8.88
C ARG A 177 -34.65 16.87 -9.20
N ASP A 178 -35.33 15.73 -9.14
CA ASP A 178 -34.76 14.41 -9.45
C ASP A 178 -34.32 14.35 -10.93
N LEU A 179 -35.14 14.86 -11.86
CA LEU A 179 -34.79 14.95 -13.29
C LEU A 179 -33.57 15.87 -13.55
N CYS A 180 -33.48 17.03 -12.88
CA CYS A 180 -32.30 17.89 -12.97
C CYS A 180 -31.03 17.22 -12.38
N SER A 181 -31.20 16.45 -11.30
CA SER A 181 -30.12 15.68 -10.67
C SER A 181 -29.63 14.53 -11.57
N ASP A 182 -30.54 13.81 -12.22
CA ASP A 182 -30.22 12.80 -13.25
C ASP A 182 -29.54 13.44 -14.47
N HIS A 183 -29.97 14.63 -14.91
CA HIS A 183 -29.35 15.32 -16.05
C HIS A 183 -27.91 15.78 -15.76
N GLN A 184 -27.65 16.37 -14.59
CA GLN A 184 -26.29 16.73 -14.18
C GLN A 184 -25.39 15.48 -14.10
N ARG A 185 -25.88 14.42 -13.44
CA ARG A 185 -25.10 13.17 -13.31
C ARG A 185 -24.84 12.49 -14.65
N LEU A 186 -25.76 12.57 -15.61
CA LEU A 186 -25.52 12.08 -16.97
C LEU A 186 -24.40 12.88 -17.68
N SER A 187 -24.24 14.18 -17.40
CA SER A 187 -23.09 14.96 -17.86
C SER A 187 -21.79 14.48 -17.18
N ASP A 188 -21.81 14.35 -15.85
CA ASP A 188 -20.64 13.90 -15.07
C ASP A 188 -20.16 12.50 -15.51
N ASP A 189 -21.09 11.59 -15.84
CA ASP A 189 -20.78 10.25 -16.36
C ASP A 189 -20.24 10.30 -17.81
N LEU A 190 -20.78 11.18 -18.66
CA LEU A 190 -20.30 11.38 -20.03
C LEU A 190 -18.88 11.98 -20.06
N ASP A 191 -18.58 12.95 -19.21
CA ASP A 191 -17.25 13.57 -19.11
C ASP A 191 -16.19 12.56 -18.61
N ARG A 192 -16.57 11.67 -17.66
CA ARG A 192 -15.73 10.54 -17.24
C ARG A 192 -15.46 9.56 -18.38
N GLU A 193 -16.47 9.26 -19.21
CA GLU A 193 -16.33 8.38 -20.37
C GLU A 193 -15.41 8.99 -21.43
N ILE A 194 -15.57 10.28 -21.75
CA ILE A 194 -14.69 11.02 -22.66
C ILE A 194 -13.24 10.99 -22.16
N LEU A 195 -13.02 11.22 -20.86
CA LEU A 195 -11.70 11.14 -20.25
C LEU A 195 -11.11 9.72 -20.29
N ARG A 196 -11.90 8.67 -19.99
CA ARG A 196 -11.42 7.28 -20.06
C ARG A 196 -11.07 6.88 -21.50
N ARG A 197 -11.88 7.29 -22.48
CA ARG A 197 -11.61 7.05 -23.90
C ARG A 197 -10.33 7.74 -24.37
N ASN A 198 -10.18 9.03 -24.11
CA ASN A 198 -9.01 9.81 -24.53
C ASN A 198 -7.69 9.25 -23.96
N ARG A 199 -7.74 8.58 -22.80
CA ARG A 199 -6.60 7.86 -22.22
C ARG A 199 -6.26 6.61 -23.04
N ALA A 200 -7.20 5.67 -23.20
CA ALA A 200 -6.98 4.47 -24.01
C ALA A 200 -6.55 4.77 -25.46
N ASP A 201 -7.10 5.83 -26.09
CA ASP A 201 -6.72 6.29 -27.43
C ASP A 201 -5.29 6.88 -27.50
N ILE A 202 -4.64 7.20 -26.37
CA ILE A 202 -3.22 7.62 -26.27
C ILE A 202 -2.30 6.42 -26.02
N ASP A 203 -2.64 5.56 -25.06
CA ASP A 203 -1.76 4.48 -24.63
C ASP A 203 -1.70 3.34 -25.67
N THR A 204 -2.78 3.09 -26.42
CA THR A 204 -2.77 2.22 -27.61
C THR A 204 -1.85 2.75 -28.72
N ARG A 205 -1.76 4.08 -28.91
CA ARG A 205 -0.79 4.68 -29.87
C ARG A 205 0.64 4.49 -29.39
N ARG A 206 0.91 4.80 -28.12
CA ARG A 206 2.25 4.61 -27.52
C ARG A 206 2.72 3.17 -27.62
N ALA A 207 1.83 2.19 -27.45
CA ALA A 207 2.14 0.77 -27.62
C ALA A 207 2.51 0.43 -29.09
N MET A 208 1.76 0.91 -30.07
CA MET A 208 2.09 0.71 -31.50
C MET A 208 3.40 1.39 -31.90
N GLU A 209 3.62 2.63 -31.44
CA GLU A 209 4.88 3.37 -31.63
C GLU A 209 6.05 2.56 -31.06
N SER A 210 5.96 2.13 -29.81
CA SER A 210 6.98 1.31 -29.13
C SER A 210 7.30 0.01 -29.90
N LEU A 211 6.29 -0.71 -30.41
CA LEU A 211 6.50 -1.92 -31.20
C LEU A 211 7.21 -1.62 -32.54
N SER A 212 6.88 -0.50 -33.18
CA SER A 212 7.55 -0.07 -34.43
C SER A 212 9.01 0.31 -34.22
N GLU A 213 9.34 0.95 -33.09
CA GLU A 213 10.71 1.25 -32.66
C GLU A 213 11.50 -0.04 -32.39
N HIS A 214 10.91 -1.01 -31.68
CA HIS A 214 11.58 -2.29 -31.40
C HIS A 214 11.84 -3.11 -32.67
N MET A 215 10.90 -3.15 -33.62
CA MET A 215 11.12 -3.80 -34.92
C MET A 215 12.25 -3.12 -35.72
N THR A 216 12.24 -1.79 -35.81
CA THR A 216 13.24 -1.05 -36.59
C THR A 216 14.61 -0.99 -35.93
N ALA A 217 14.69 -1.07 -34.60
CA ALA A 217 15.94 -1.24 -33.86
C ALA A 217 16.51 -2.65 -34.03
N SER A 218 15.69 -3.69 -33.84
CA SER A 218 16.09 -5.09 -33.97
C SER A 218 16.69 -5.40 -35.36
N GLN A 219 16.00 -4.96 -36.42
CA GLN A 219 16.46 -5.14 -37.81
C GLN A 219 17.79 -4.41 -38.12
N ARG A 220 18.22 -3.46 -37.28
CA ARG A 220 19.44 -2.65 -37.49
C ARG A 220 20.64 -3.06 -36.63
N GLN A 221 20.47 -3.84 -35.56
CA GLN A 221 21.53 -4.02 -34.55
C GLN A 221 22.21 -5.40 -34.51
N ASP A 222 21.51 -6.50 -34.80
CA ASP A 222 22.10 -7.86 -34.72
C ASP A 222 22.16 -8.57 -36.09
N SER A 223 23.35 -8.65 -36.66
CA SER A 223 23.69 -9.63 -37.70
C SER A 223 24.43 -10.79 -37.04
N VAL A 224 23.88 -12.01 -37.18
CA VAL A 224 24.28 -13.21 -36.40
C VAL A 224 25.81 -13.42 -36.30
N PRO A 225 26.64 -13.27 -37.35
CA PRO A 225 28.09 -13.44 -37.24
C PRO A 225 28.73 -12.50 -36.20
N ARG A 226 28.33 -11.22 -36.16
CA ARG A 226 28.88 -10.23 -35.24
C ARG A 226 28.60 -10.56 -33.77
N ARG A 227 27.49 -11.25 -33.48
CA ARG A 227 27.16 -11.72 -32.13
C ARG A 227 28.08 -12.87 -31.68
N VAL A 228 28.48 -13.74 -32.61
CA VAL A 228 29.43 -14.84 -32.34
C VAL A 228 30.86 -14.31 -32.18
N ASP A 229 31.33 -13.49 -33.12
CA ASP A 229 32.67 -12.88 -33.06
C ASP A 229 32.86 -12.07 -31.76
N ARG A 230 31.83 -11.30 -31.38
CA ARG A 230 31.80 -10.56 -30.13
C ARG A 230 31.90 -11.50 -28.91
N ARG A 231 31.15 -12.61 -28.88
CA ARG A 231 31.16 -13.53 -27.73
C ARG A 231 32.47 -14.30 -27.58
N LEU A 232 33.13 -14.65 -28.69
CA LEU A 232 34.48 -15.25 -28.65
C LEU A 232 35.52 -14.27 -28.07
N GLN A 233 35.49 -13.01 -28.52
CA GLN A 233 36.38 -11.99 -27.98
C GLN A 233 36.04 -11.60 -26.52
N GLU A 234 34.79 -11.72 -26.10
CA GLU A 234 34.41 -11.59 -24.68
C GLU A 234 35.04 -12.73 -23.86
N LEU A 235 34.97 -13.98 -24.31
CA LEU A 235 35.57 -15.13 -23.61
C LEU A 235 37.11 -15.07 -23.49
N GLU A 236 37.83 -14.62 -24.52
CA GLU A 236 39.29 -14.41 -24.41
C GLU A 236 39.64 -13.32 -23.39
N ARG A 237 38.84 -12.23 -23.34
CA ARG A 237 39.02 -11.15 -22.36
C ARG A 237 38.63 -11.58 -20.94
N GLU A 238 37.58 -12.39 -20.79
CA GLU A 238 37.16 -13.01 -19.53
C GLU A 238 38.27 -13.93 -18.99
N MET A 239 38.94 -14.72 -19.85
CA MET A 239 40.06 -15.60 -19.45
C MET A 239 41.27 -14.81 -18.95
N LEU A 240 41.74 -13.82 -19.71
CA LEU A 240 42.90 -13.00 -19.35
C LEU A 240 42.67 -12.18 -18.08
N ARG A 241 41.47 -11.61 -17.89
CA ARG A 241 41.06 -10.97 -16.63
C ARG A 241 41.04 -11.97 -15.48
N GLY A 242 40.50 -13.17 -15.70
CA GLY A 242 40.42 -14.24 -14.70
C GLY A 242 41.77 -14.78 -14.21
N GLU A 243 42.85 -14.62 -14.99
CA GLU A 243 44.22 -14.91 -14.55
C GLU A 243 44.88 -13.71 -13.86
N GLN A 244 44.75 -12.50 -14.42
CA GLN A 244 45.27 -11.27 -13.83
C GLN A 244 44.68 -11.02 -12.43
N GLU A 245 43.35 -11.13 -12.29
CA GLU A 245 42.66 -10.97 -11.00
C GLU A 245 43.14 -11.97 -9.94
N LYS A 246 43.58 -13.18 -10.29
CA LYS A 246 44.11 -14.16 -9.32
C LYS A 246 45.48 -13.71 -8.80
N VAL A 247 46.37 -13.31 -9.71
CA VAL A 247 47.73 -12.84 -9.38
C VAL A 247 47.69 -11.54 -8.55
N GLU A 248 46.74 -10.66 -8.82
CA GLU A 248 46.53 -9.43 -8.05
C GLU A 248 45.92 -9.69 -6.66
N LYS A 249 44.90 -10.57 -6.58
CA LYS A 249 44.25 -10.92 -5.30
C LYS A 249 45.16 -11.65 -4.32
N GLU A 250 46.20 -12.36 -4.79
CA GLU A 250 47.23 -12.94 -3.92
C GLU A 250 48.31 -11.94 -3.46
N ARG A 251 48.59 -10.87 -4.23
CA ARG A 251 49.79 -10.04 -3.99
C ARG A 251 49.57 -8.73 -3.24
N ARG A 252 48.37 -8.13 -3.23
CA ARG A 252 48.11 -6.93 -2.41
C ARG A 252 46.66 -6.86 -1.88
N PRO A 253 46.43 -6.91 -0.56
CA PRO A 253 45.13 -6.55 0.02
C PRO A 253 44.83 -5.04 -0.11
N GLU A 254 45.86 -4.22 -0.28
CA GLU A 254 45.81 -2.75 -0.22
C GLU A 254 45.26 -2.07 -1.49
N GLN A 255 45.24 -2.76 -2.65
CA GLN A 255 44.76 -2.17 -3.92
C GLN A 255 43.26 -2.34 -4.19
N ARG A 256 42.49 -2.90 -3.24
CA ARG A 256 41.01 -3.00 -3.35
C ARG A 256 40.28 -1.65 -3.40
N VAL A 257 40.98 -0.54 -3.13
CA VAL A 257 40.44 0.82 -3.23
C VAL A 257 40.32 1.26 -4.69
N ALA A 258 41.33 1.01 -5.54
CA ALA A 258 41.39 1.56 -6.90
C ALA A 258 40.43 0.87 -7.89
N ALA A 259 40.15 -0.42 -7.72
CA ALA A 259 39.23 -1.16 -8.59
C ALA A 259 37.74 -0.82 -8.36
N ALA A 260 37.43 0.03 -7.37
CA ALA A 260 36.10 0.62 -7.22
C ALA A 260 35.87 1.77 -8.23
N ASP A 261 36.94 2.48 -8.62
CA ASP A 261 36.86 3.72 -9.39
C ASP A 261 36.52 3.48 -10.87
N GLU A 262 37.01 2.40 -11.51
CA GLU A 262 36.70 2.11 -12.92
C GLU A 262 35.23 1.69 -13.16
N LEU A 263 34.56 1.11 -12.16
CA LEU A 263 33.10 0.88 -12.24
C LEU A 263 32.30 2.21 -12.21
N GLN A 264 32.93 3.30 -11.79
CA GLN A 264 32.35 4.65 -11.83
C GLN A 264 32.55 5.35 -13.19
N GLU A 265 33.37 4.83 -14.12
CA GLU A 265 33.46 5.37 -15.50
C GLU A 265 32.21 5.09 -16.36
N ALA A 266 31.23 4.31 -15.86
CA ALA A 266 29.87 4.28 -16.39
C ALA A 266 29.16 5.66 -16.35
N LEU A 267 29.77 6.67 -15.68
CA LEU A 267 29.38 8.08 -15.75
C LEU A 267 29.87 8.81 -17.02
N GLY A 268 30.53 8.11 -17.96
CA GLY A 268 31.16 8.60 -19.20
C GLY A 268 30.27 9.27 -20.27
N ARG A 269 29.32 10.13 -19.90
CA ARG A 269 28.76 11.21 -20.74
C ARG A 269 28.98 12.58 -20.07
N PRO A 270 30.24 13.07 -20.02
CA PRO A 270 30.68 14.03 -18.99
C PRO A 270 30.32 15.51 -19.24
N GLN A 271 29.27 15.80 -20.03
CA GLN A 271 28.92 17.18 -20.44
C GLN A 271 27.43 17.55 -20.33
N VAL A 272 26.54 16.57 -20.11
CA VAL A 272 25.13 16.84 -19.73
C VAL A 272 25.00 16.69 -18.21
N ARG A 273 25.37 15.52 -17.68
CA ARG A 273 25.35 15.24 -16.24
C ARG A 273 26.17 16.27 -15.45
N SER A 274 27.43 16.50 -15.81
CA SER A 274 28.28 17.51 -15.13
C SER A 274 27.65 18.90 -15.04
N ARG A 275 26.85 19.33 -16.02
CA ARG A 275 26.13 20.62 -15.98
C ARG A 275 24.89 20.59 -15.08
N GLU A 276 24.23 19.44 -14.97
CA GLU A 276 23.12 19.19 -14.03
C GLU A 276 23.64 19.00 -12.59
N ASP A 277 24.79 18.37 -12.43
CA ASP A 277 25.55 18.15 -11.20
C ASP A 277 26.13 19.49 -10.69
N GLU A 278 26.72 20.32 -11.55
CA GLU A 278 27.10 21.70 -11.22
C GLU A 278 25.87 22.54 -10.85
N ALA A 279 24.76 22.42 -11.59
CA ALA A 279 23.54 23.16 -11.30
C ALA A 279 22.80 22.68 -10.04
N THR A 280 23.07 21.46 -9.53
CA THR A 280 22.55 20.97 -8.25
C THR A 280 23.53 21.27 -7.11
N ALA A 281 24.83 21.09 -7.30
CA ALA A 281 25.87 21.51 -6.36
C ALA A 281 25.83 23.02 -6.09
N ALA A 282 25.59 23.87 -7.10
CA ALA A 282 25.40 25.30 -6.91
C ALA A 282 24.13 25.64 -6.10
N ARG A 283 23.07 24.84 -6.22
CA ARG A 283 21.85 24.96 -5.39
C ARG A 283 22.10 24.51 -3.95
N LEU A 284 22.83 23.41 -3.75
CA LEU A 284 23.23 22.92 -2.42
C LEU A 284 24.16 23.92 -1.70
N LEU A 285 25.19 24.43 -2.39
CA LEU A 285 26.05 25.51 -1.88
C LEU A 285 25.30 26.84 -1.69
N GLY A 286 24.11 27.02 -2.28
CA GLY A 286 23.18 28.09 -1.92
C GLY A 286 22.54 27.82 -0.55
N ALA A 287 21.86 26.67 -0.44
CA ALA A 287 21.17 26.23 0.77
C ALA A 287 22.10 26.11 1.99
N GLU A 288 23.35 25.67 1.83
CA GLU A 288 24.34 25.60 2.92
C GLU A 288 24.77 26.98 3.44
N ARG A 289 24.89 27.97 2.54
CA ARG A 289 25.20 29.37 2.93
C ARG A 289 24.02 30.03 3.61
N GLU A 290 22.79 29.71 3.21
CA GLU A 290 21.57 30.17 3.87
C GLU A 290 21.40 29.50 5.24
N LYS A 291 21.61 28.17 5.34
CA LYS A 291 21.66 27.42 6.60
C LYS A 291 22.69 27.99 7.57
N SER A 292 23.91 28.26 7.11
CA SER A 292 24.97 28.83 7.96
C SER A 292 24.66 30.27 8.43
N ARG A 293 23.90 31.05 7.64
CA ARG A 293 23.41 32.38 8.08
C ARG A 293 22.34 32.24 9.16
N LEU A 294 21.36 31.36 8.94
CA LEU A 294 20.30 31.08 9.92
C LEU A 294 20.88 30.49 11.22
N GLU A 295 21.89 29.63 11.16
CA GLU A 295 22.61 29.11 12.33
C GLU A 295 23.29 30.24 13.11
N GLN A 296 23.94 31.19 12.44
CA GLN A 296 24.53 32.37 13.10
C GLN A 296 23.49 33.33 13.68
N GLU A 297 22.28 33.42 13.10
CA GLU A 297 21.19 34.24 13.63
C GLU A 297 20.51 33.58 14.83
N LEU A 298 20.25 32.28 14.76
CA LEU A 298 19.79 31.48 15.90
C LEU A 298 20.78 31.54 17.06
N GLU A 299 22.09 31.51 16.80
CA GLU A 299 23.10 31.60 17.85
C GLU A 299 23.14 32.98 18.51
N LYS A 300 22.99 34.07 17.74
CA LYS A 300 22.81 35.42 18.31
C LYS A 300 21.56 35.49 19.21
N ILE A 301 20.45 34.87 18.78
CA ILE A 301 19.19 34.85 19.54
C ILE A 301 19.34 34.01 20.83
N ARG A 302 20.01 32.85 20.79
CA ARG A 302 20.33 32.04 22.00
C ARG A 302 21.16 32.82 23.01
N ASN A 303 22.20 33.52 22.55
CA ASN A 303 23.06 34.31 23.44
C ASN A 303 22.33 35.51 24.06
N LEU A 304 21.33 36.09 23.37
CA LEU A 304 20.44 37.10 23.95
C LEU A 304 19.42 36.50 24.93
N LEU A 305 18.91 35.30 24.66
CA LEU A 305 18.01 34.58 25.56
C LEU A 305 18.73 34.22 26.87
N GLN A 306 19.91 33.61 26.81
CA GLN A 306 20.74 33.28 27.97
C GLN A 306 20.99 34.52 28.85
N GLN A 307 21.39 35.66 28.26
CA GLN A 307 21.56 36.92 28.99
C GLN A 307 20.28 37.45 29.65
N SER A 308 19.09 37.06 29.18
CA SER A 308 17.81 37.39 29.83
C SER A 308 17.48 36.40 30.96
N GLU A 309 17.86 35.13 30.80
CA GLU A 309 17.67 34.08 31.79
C GLU A 309 18.63 34.24 32.98
N ASP A 310 19.89 34.59 32.74
CA ASP A 310 20.87 34.93 33.80
C ASP A 310 20.35 36.08 34.68
N ARG A 311 19.72 37.09 34.08
CA ARG A 311 19.09 38.22 34.80
C ARG A 311 17.84 37.78 35.58
N ARG A 312 17.02 36.91 34.99
CA ARG A 312 15.86 36.29 35.66
C ARG A 312 16.28 35.45 36.86
N GLU A 313 17.35 34.68 36.73
CA GLU A 313 17.90 33.83 37.80
C GLU A 313 18.57 34.64 38.90
N SER A 314 19.27 35.73 38.57
CA SER A 314 19.78 36.67 39.58
C SER A 314 18.64 37.30 40.40
N LEU A 315 17.48 37.59 39.79
CA LEU A 315 16.29 38.09 40.50
C LEU A 315 15.63 36.99 41.35
N MET A 316 15.53 35.75 40.84
CA MET A 316 15.03 34.60 41.61
C MET A 316 15.89 34.36 42.86
N LYS A 317 17.23 34.36 42.72
CA LYS A 317 18.21 34.18 43.80
C LYS A 317 17.99 35.20 44.92
N GLN A 318 17.73 36.47 44.57
CA GLN A 318 17.41 37.55 45.52
C GLN A 318 16.07 37.34 46.26
N VAL A 319 15.04 36.82 45.57
CA VAL A 319 13.73 36.51 46.19
C VAL A 319 13.81 35.35 47.17
N GLU A 320 14.56 34.30 46.83
CA GLU A 320 14.82 33.16 47.73
C GLU A 320 15.58 33.55 49.01
N ASP A 321 16.55 34.46 48.89
CA ASP A 321 17.34 34.92 50.03
C ASP A 321 16.48 35.77 50.99
N MET A 322 15.56 36.59 50.44
CA MET A 322 14.51 37.28 51.21
C MET A 322 13.57 36.30 51.94
N HIS A 323 13.16 35.20 51.30
CA HIS A 323 12.37 34.15 51.96
C HIS A 323 13.18 33.43 53.07
N SER A 324 14.49 33.27 52.88
CA SER A 324 15.39 32.62 53.84
C SER A 324 15.57 33.44 55.13
N GLU A 325 15.71 34.77 55.03
CA GLU A 325 15.69 35.65 56.22
C GLU A 325 14.37 35.59 56.99
N LEU A 326 13.24 35.48 56.29
CA LEU A 326 11.92 35.39 56.92
C LEU A 326 11.72 34.05 57.66
N LEU A 327 12.33 32.96 57.18
CA LEU A 327 12.39 31.70 57.93
C LEU A 327 13.27 31.82 59.19
N LYS A 328 14.48 32.41 59.10
CA LYS A 328 15.37 32.62 60.26
C LYS A 328 14.65 33.38 61.39
N ARG A 329 13.97 34.49 61.08
CA ARG A 329 13.18 35.26 62.08
C ARG A 329 11.95 34.53 62.61
N ARG A 330 11.53 33.42 61.99
CA ARG A 330 10.43 32.56 62.45
C ARG A 330 10.94 31.46 63.39
N THR A 331 12.16 30.95 63.18
CA THR A 331 12.81 29.99 64.09
C THR A 331 13.37 30.66 65.35
N GLU A 332 13.99 31.84 65.24
CA GLU A 332 14.44 32.65 66.40
C GLU A 332 13.32 32.94 67.41
N ARG A 333 12.08 33.05 66.93
CA ARG A 333 10.88 33.26 67.77
C ARG A 333 10.37 32.00 68.48
N ALA A 334 10.86 30.81 68.12
CA ALA A 334 10.50 29.55 68.77
C ALA A 334 11.39 29.23 70.00
N GLU A 335 12.50 29.93 70.21
CA GLU A 335 13.53 29.57 71.20
C GLU A 335 13.45 30.34 72.56
N ALA A 336 12.54 31.33 72.76
CA ALA A 336 12.77 32.44 73.73
C ALA A 336 11.92 32.51 75.07
N ALA A 337 12.53 32.44 76.31
CA ALA A 337 11.90 32.80 77.65
C ALA A 337 12.81 33.09 79.06
N ARG A 338 13.20 34.38 79.77
CA ARG A 338 13.97 35.02 81.19
C ARG A 338 14.29 36.69 81.83
N PRO A 339 14.96 37.25 83.08
CA PRO A 339 14.99 38.69 84.03
C PRO A 339 16.17 39.87 84.77
N PRO A 340 16.38 40.60 86.11
CA PRO A 340 16.82 42.14 86.74
C PRO A 340 17.87 42.83 88.04
N SER A 341 17.98 44.17 88.75
CA SER A 341 19.03 44.97 89.87
C SER A 341 18.95 46.41 90.95
N GLU A 342 19.95 47.20 91.76
CA GLU A 342 20.00 48.34 93.08
C GLU A 342 21.15 49.62 93.66
N THR A 343 21.17 50.66 94.76
CA THR A 343 22.24 51.86 95.43
C THR A 343 22.15 53.02 96.81
N ARG A 344 23.13 53.98 97.50
CA ARG A 344 23.29 54.90 98.96
C ARG A 344 24.10 56.46 99.42
N PRO A 345 24.28 57.21 100.73
CA PRO A 345 24.75 58.75 101.36
C PRO A 345 25.74 59.23 102.77
N PRO A 346 26.08 60.39 103.74
CA PRO A 346 26.12 62.01 104.31
C PRO A 346 27.25 62.93 105.40
N SER A 347 27.21 64.26 106.13
CA SER A 347 28.25 65.19 107.15
C SER A 347 28.07 66.68 108.16
N GLU A 348 29.04 67.51 108.97
CA GLU A 348 29.03 68.66 110.26
C GLU A 348 29.97 70.15 110.72
N THR A 349 30.03 71.02 111.96
CA THR A 349 30.67 72.56 112.44
C THR A 349 31.04 73.42 113.99
N PRO A 350 31.66 74.76 114.36
CA PRO A 350 32.28 75.61 115.72
C PRO A 350 32.34 77.31 116.32
N PRO A 351 33.03 78.01 117.49
CA PRO A 351 32.99 79.48 118.37
C PRO A 351 34.15 80.57 119.24
N LEU A 352 34.01 81.82 120.10
CA LEU A 352 34.99 82.99 120.94
C LEU A 352 34.61 84.23 122.18
N CYS A 353 35.11 85.41 123.00
CA CYS A 353 36.22 86.61 123.58
C CYS A 353 36.14 87.79 124.97
N THR A 354 36.97 88.96 125.49
CA THR A 354 37.01 90.02 126.87
C THR A 354 37.90 91.55 127.33
N GLN A 355 37.89 92.52 128.50
CA GLN A 355 38.66 94.00 129.02
C GLN A 355 38.77 95.01 130.55
N PRO A 356 39.40 96.35 130.93
CA PRO A 356 39.93 97.27 132.31
C PRO A 356 39.83 98.97 132.99
N HIS A 357 40.62 99.78 134.02
CA HIS A 357 40.50 101.22 135.00
C HIS A 357 41.67 102.47 135.60
N ILE A 358 41.98 103.66 136.54
CA ILE A 358 41.83 104.71 137.93
C ILE A 358 42.57 106.36 138.24
N SER A 359 42.88 107.50 139.24
CA SER A 359 42.88 108.46 140.70
C SER A 359 43.67 110.07 141.07
N ARG A 360 43.93 111.23 142.07
CA ARG A 360 43.75 112.24 143.49
C ARG A 360 44.56 113.79 144.06
N SER A 361 44.33 114.88 145.12
CA SER A 361 45.17 116.14 146.03
C SER A 361 44.64 117.64 146.90
N GLU A 362 45.04 118.86 147.74
CA GLU A 362 45.96 119.83 148.88
C GLU A 362 45.68 121.54 149.46
N ARG A 363 46.08 122.73 150.39
CA ARG A 363 46.80 123.63 151.71
C ARG A 363 46.63 125.38 152.19
N ASP A 364 47.02 126.56 153.11
CA ASP A 364 47.77 127.43 154.44
C ASP A 364 47.53 129.18 154.98
N VAL A 365 47.91 130.37 155.90
CA VAL A 365 48.66 131.29 157.21
C VAL A 365 48.33 133.02 157.77
N GLY A 366 48.67 134.20 158.72
CA GLY A 366 49.41 135.15 160.00
C GLY A 366 49.22 136.93 160.49
N LYS A 367 49.60 138.11 161.43
CA LYS A 367 50.25 138.98 162.80
C LYS A 367 50.14 140.74 163.37
N GLY A 368 50.59 141.56 164.59
CA GLY A 368 50.53 143.20 165.22
C GLY A 368 51.40 144.25 166.46
N ARG A 369 51.19 145.62 167.12
CA ARG A 369 51.85 146.74 168.29
C ARG A 369 51.18 147.21 169.71
N ALA A 370 49.88 147.50 169.99
CA ALA A 370 49.18 147.60 171.36
C ALA A 370 47.93 148.54 171.53
N ASP A 371 47.87 149.49 172.50
CA ASP A 371 46.58 149.81 173.19
C ASP A 371 45.61 150.82 172.55
N LEU A 372 46.08 151.84 171.81
CA LEU A 372 45.22 152.59 170.85
C LEU A 372 45.17 151.92 169.48
N GLU A 373 45.85 150.78 169.34
CA GLU A 373 46.04 150.08 168.07
C GLU A 373 45.12 148.87 167.94
N LYS A 374 44.69 148.27 169.06
CA LYS A 374 43.70 147.18 169.13
C LYS A 374 42.40 147.54 168.40
N GLU A 375 41.80 148.68 168.70
CA GLU A 375 40.52 149.11 168.10
C GLU A 375 40.64 149.41 166.59
N LEU A 376 41.77 149.99 166.16
CA LEU A 376 42.06 150.21 164.73
C LEU A 376 42.41 148.92 163.98
N LEU A 377 43.00 147.93 164.66
CA LEU A 377 43.25 146.60 164.09
C LEU A 377 41.97 145.77 163.99
N GLU A 378 41.05 145.87 164.95
CA GLU A 378 39.78 145.14 164.92
C GLU A 378 38.89 145.60 163.75
N LEU A 379 38.81 146.92 163.50
CA LEU A 379 38.14 147.46 162.32
C LEU A 379 38.84 147.09 161.00
N ARG A 380 40.19 147.08 160.95
CA ARG A 380 40.93 146.63 159.76
C ARG A 380 40.78 145.13 159.48
N ALA A 381 40.71 144.30 160.52
CA ALA A 381 40.57 142.86 160.42
C ALA A 381 39.21 142.41 159.87
N GLN A 382 38.16 143.22 160.02
CA GLN A 382 36.86 142.97 159.39
C GLN A 382 36.91 143.23 157.88
N VAL A 383 37.52 144.34 157.44
CA VAL A 383 37.62 144.71 156.02
C VAL A 383 38.43 143.68 155.21
N GLN A 384 39.55 143.17 155.76
CA GLN A 384 40.37 142.18 155.05
C GLN A 384 39.64 140.85 154.81
N ARG A 385 38.79 140.40 155.74
CA ARG A 385 38.02 139.15 155.59
C ARG A 385 36.97 139.23 154.48
N ALA A 386 36.40 140.42 154.26
CA ALA A 386 35.44 140.64 153.18
C ALA A 386 36.09 140.56 151.79
N SER A 387 37.34 141.03 151.63
CA SER A 387 38.05 141.02 150.35
C SER A 387 38.39 139.59 149.88
N VAL A 388 38.97 138.77 150.75
CA VAL A 388 39.47 137.43 150.40
C VAL A 388 38.35 136.46 149.99
N LEU A 389 37.13 136.64 150.53
CA LEU A 389 35.99 135.81 150.16
C LEU A 389 35.52 136.04 148.71
N GLY A 390 35.63 137.26 148.19
CA GLY A 390 35.24 137.57 146.80
C GLY A 390 36.11 136.86 145.77
N GLU A 391 37.43 136.93 145.94
CA GLU A 391 38.43 136.32 145.04
C GLU A 391 38.25 134.78 144.93
N VAL A 392 37.93 134.12 146.04
CA VAL A 392 37.70 132.67 146.09
C VAL A 392 36.44 132.25 145.33
N GLU A 393 35.39 133.08 145.29
CA GLU A 393 34.20 132.78 144.50
C GLU A 393 34.41 132.99 142.99
N GLU A 394 35.21 133.98 142.60
CA GLU A 394 35.53 134.24 141.19
C GLU A 394 36.36 133.09 140.59
N LEU A 395 37.36 132.59 141.33
CA LEU A 395 38.17 131.44 140.90
C LEU A 395 37.36 130.15 140.74
N LYS A 396 36.34 129.92 141.59
CA LYS A 396 35.41 128.78 141.44
C LYS A 396 34.64 128.85 140.12
N ARG A 397 34.05 130.01 139.80
CA ARG A 397 33.30 130.22 138.54
C ARG A 397 34.19 130.01 137.31
N ALA A 398 35.46 130.42 137.37
CA ALA A 398 36.43 130.19 136.30
C ALA A 398 36.75 128.69 136.08
N LEU A 399 36.92 127.92 137.17
CA LEU A 399 37.15 126.48 137.11
C LEU A 399 35.96 125.72 136.50
N ASP A 400 34.74 126.04 136.95
CA ASP A 400 33.49 125.45 136.46
C ASP A 400 33.27 125.68 134.96
N CYS A 401 33.78 126.77 134.40
CA CYS A 401 33.76 127.02 132.95
C CYS A 401 34.76 126.10 132.21
N LYS A 402 35.98 125.91 132.75
CA LYS A 402 37.01 125.08 132.10
C LYS A 402 36.74 123.57 132.16
N GLU A 403 36.05 123.07 133.17
CA GLU A 403 35.61 121.67 133.15
C GLU A 403 34.54 121.40 132.06
N LYS A 404 33.65 122.36 131.78
CA LYS A 404 32.63 122.25 130.73
C LYS A 404 33.26 122.19 129.32
N GLU A 405 34.25 123.03 129.05
CA GLU A 405 35.06 122.99 127.83
C GLU A 405 35.77 121.62 127.66
N ARG A 406 36.41 121.12 128.73
CA ARG A 406 37.10 119.81 128.70
C ARG A 406 36.12 118.66 128.37
N LEU A 407 34.90 118.70 128.92
CA LEU A 407 33.88 117.70 128.65
C LEU A 407 33.41 117.74 127.18
N GLN A 408 33.16 118.92 126.61
CA GLN A 408 32.79 119.06 125.19
C GLN A 408 33.85 118.49 124.24
N LEU A 409 35.14 118.82 124.44
CA LEU A 409 36.23 118.27 123.64
C LEU A 409 36.33 116.74 123.79
N SER A 410 36.11 116.20 124.99
CA SER A 410 36.13 114.76 125.24
C SER A 410 34.99 113.99 124.56
N LEU A 411 33.88 114.66 124.22
CA LEU A 411 32.78 114.09 123.45
C LEU A 411 33.10 114.10 121.95
N GLN A 412 33.54 115.24 121.42
CA GLN A 412 33.93 115.36 119.99
C GLN A 412 35.02 114.35 119.59
N VAL A 413 36.03 114.12 120.44
CA VAL A 413 37.07 113.12 120.17
C VAL A 413 36.49 111.69 120.14
N LYS A 414 35.49 111.37 120.96
CA LYS A 414 34.81 110.06 120.96
C LYS A 414 33.93 109.87 119.74
N GLU A 415 33.19 110.91 119.33
CA GLU A 415 32.36 110.91 118.13
C GLU A 415 33.22 110.64 116.89
N LEU A 416 34.27 111.45 116.68
CA LEU A 416 35.23 111.27 115.58
C LEU A 416 35.89 109.87 115.61
N SER A 417 36.30 109.38 116.78
CA SER A 417 36.87 108.02 116.92
C SER A 417 35.86 106.94 116.52
N SER A 418 34.58 107.12 116.83
CA SER A 418 33.52 106.18 116.44
C SER A 418 33.24 106.19 114.94
N ASP A 419 33.37 107.35 114.27
CA ASP A 419 33.19 107.47 112.83
C ASP A 419 34.38 106.93 112.03
N PHE A 420 35.62 107.11 112.51
CA PHE A 420 36.78 106.40 111.95
C PHE A 420 36.63 104.87 112.08
N ALA A 421 36.20 104.37 113.25
CA ALA A 421 35.94 102.94 113.43
C ALA A 421 34.85 102.42 112.48
N ARG A 422 33.76 103.18 112.26
CA ARG A 422 32.72 102.86 111.26
C ARG A 422 33.27 102.82 109.83
N GLN A 423 34.19 103.71 109.48
CA GLN A 423 34.82 103.70 108.15
C GLN A 423 35.73 102.49 107.93
N GLU A 424 36.56 102.10 108.92
CA GLU A 424 37.35 100.85 108.82
C GLU A 424 36.45 99.62 108.68
N GLU A 425 35.40 99.54 109.49
CA GLU A 425 34.40 98.47 109.49
C GLU A 425 33.72 98.34 108.11
N GLN A 426 33.37 99.47 107.48
CA GLN A 426 32.82 99.51 106.12
C GLN A 426 33.85 99.08 105.07
N GLN A 427 35.12 99.49 105.20
CA GLN A 427 36.19 99.10 104.27
C GLN A 427 36.48 97.58 104.34
N ARG A 428 36.49 96.98 105.53
CA ARG A 428 36.66 95.53 105.70
C ARG A 428 35.58 94.74 104.95
N ARG A 429 34.31 95.14 105.10
CA ARG A 429 33.16 94.51 104.41
C ARG A 429 33.22 94.65 102.88
N MET A 430 33.77 95.74 102.36
CA MET A 430 34.03 95.88 100.91
C MET A 430 35.14 94.93 100.43
N LEU A 431 36.20 94.71 101.22
CA LEU A 431 37.26 93.75 100.88
C LEU A 431 36.80 92.29 100.98
N GLU A 432 35.93 91.98 101.95
CA GLU A 432 35.30 90.66 102.09
C GLU A 432 34.38 90.35 100.89
N THR A 433 33.46 91.26 100.55
CA THR A 433 32.59 91.08 99.37
C THR A 433 33.36 90.98 98.05
N LEU A 434 34.47 91.71 97.88
CA LEU A 434 35.36 91.54 96.72
C LEU A 434 36.08 90.18 96.71
N ARG A 435 36.50 89.67 97.88
CA ARG A 435 37.10 88.33 98.01
C ARG A 435 36.08 87.22 97.71
N ASP A 436 34.83 87.39 98.11
CA ASP A 436 33.76 86.43 97.85
C ASP A 436 33.32 86.43 96.38
N LEU A 437 33.30 87.61 95.74
CA LEU A 437 33.13 87.70 94.28
C LEU A 437 34.30 87.05 93.53
N GLN A 438 35.53 87.18 94.03
CA GLN A 438 36.70 86.51 93.45
C GLN A 438 36.66 84.99 93.63
N SER A 439 36.29 84.50 94.82
CA SER A 439 36.22 83.05 95.10
C SER A 439 35.09 82.40 94.28
N ARG A 440 33.91 83.04 94.23
CA ARG A 440 32.78 82.62 93.38
C ARG A 440 33.14 82.65 91.89
N GLY A 441 33.79 83.70 91.40
CA GLY A 441 34.26 83.79 90.02
C GLY A 441 35.36 82.75 89.66
N LEU A 442 35.96 82.08 90.66
CA LEU A 442 36.85 80.94 90.48
C LEU A 442 36.12 79.59 90.59
N THR A 443 35.05 79.45 91.37
CA THR A 443 34.21 78.24 91.36
C THR A 443 33.39 78.14 90.08
N GLU A 444 32.72 79.23 89.66
CA GLU A 444 31.95 79.28 88.40
C GLU A 444 32.82 78.94 87.18
N LYS A 445 34.11 79.33 87.18
CA LYS A 445 35.06 78.93 86.14
C LYS A 445 35.39 77.43 86.18
N ARG A 446 35.68 76.88 87.36
CA ARG A 446 35.97 75.44 87.53
C ARG A 446 34.75 74.57 87.18
N GLU A 447 33.56 75.03 87.50
CA GLU A 447 32.29 74.40 87.13
C GLU A 447 32.07 74.43 85.61
N MET A 448 32.31 75.58 84.97
CA MET A 448 32.26 75.69 83.50
C MET A 448 33.33 74.82 82.81
N GLU A 449 34.56 74.77 83.33
CA GLU A 449 35.63 73.88 82.86
C GLU A 449 35.26 72.40 83.03
N ALA A 450 34.66 72.02 84.17
CA ALA A 450 34.15 70.68 84.41
C ALA A 450 33.03 70.30 83.44
N LEU A 451 32.05 71.18 83.20
CA LEU A 451 30.96 70.96 82.23
C LEU A 451 31.49 70.84 80.79
N LEU A 452 32.54 71.59 80.42
CA LEU A 452 33.21 71.43 79.13
C LEU A 452 33.97 70.10 79.03
N LEU A 453 34.60 69.64 80.11
CA LEU A 453 35.25 68.31 80.18
C LEU A 453 34.22 67.17 80.14
N GLU A 454 33.05 67.31 80.75
CA GLU A 454 31.96 66.33 80.67
C GLU A 454 31.29 66.33 79.29
N SER A 455 31.07 67.50 78.70
CA SER A 455 30.54 67.64 77.34
C SER A 455 31.48 67.02 76.30
N THR A 456 32.79 67.24 76.42
CA THR A 456 33.78 66.62 75.52
C THR A 456 33.89 65.10 75.71
N LYS A 457 33.92 64.60 76.96
CA LYS A 457 33.82 63.15 77.25
C LYS A 457 32.55 62.54 76.64
N SER A 458 31.38 63.11 76.92
CA SER A 458 30.09 62.64 76.40
C SER A 458 30.03 62.61 74.86
N ARG A 459 30.53 63.66 74.21
CA ARG A 459 30.69 63.71 72.74
C ARG A 459 31.58 62.59 72.22
N ASP A 460 32.67 62.28 72.92
CA ASP A 460 33.67 61.32 72.45
C ASP A 460 33.28 59.86 72.81
N ASP A 461 32.50 59.65 73.87
CA ASP A 461 31.73 58.43 74.12
C ASP A 461 30.67 58.18 73.04
N LEU A 462 29.96 59.23 72.59
CA LEU A 462 29.02 59.11 71.48
C LEU A 462 29.74 58.76 70.16
N LYS A 463 30.93 59.33 69.90
CA LYS A 463 31.78 58.93 68.76
C LYS A 463 32.20 57.45 68.85
N THR A 464 32.69 56.98 69.99
CA THR A 464 33.13 55.58 70.12
C THR A 464 31.96 54.60 70.01
N ARG A 465 30.80 54.91 70.61
CA ARG A 465 29.56 54.13 70.42
C ARG A 465 29.11 54.09 68.96
N ALA A 466 29.16 55.22 68.25
CA ALA A 466 28.85 55.28 66.82
C ALA A 466 29.84 54.47 65.96
N GLN A 467 31.14 54.56 66.26
CA GLN A 467 32.18 53.76 65.60
C GLN A 467 32.02 52.25 65.87
N GLN A 468 31.68 51.87 67.11
CA GLN A 468 31.37 50.48 67.48
C GLN A 468 30.13 49.98 66.75
N ALA A 469 29.05 50.76 66.68
CA ALA A 469 27.86 50.42 65.92
C ALA A 469 28.16 50.26 64.41
N VAL A 470 28.94 51.17 63.81
CA VAL A 470 29.42 51.04 62.43
C VAL A 470 30.30 49.80 62.25
N GLY A 471 31.14 49.46 63.23
CA GLY A 471 31.93 48.24 63.26
C GLY A 471 31.07 46.97 63.28
N GLN A 472 30.04 46.94 64.12
CA GLN A 472 29.05 45.86 64.22
C GLN A 472 28.24 45.72 62.93
N TRP A 473 27.76 46.82 62.33
CA TRP A 473 27.08 46.80 61.03
C TRP A 473 28.01 46.32 59.91
N ARG A 474 29.26 46.81 59.83
CA ARG A 474 30.26 46.30 58.88
C ARG A 474 30.59 44.82 59.12
N ALA A 475 30.54 44.33 60.36
CA ALA A 475 30.68 42.91 60.66
C ALA A 475 29.45 42.11 60.22
N LYS A 476 28.24 42.61 60.45
CA LYS A 476 26.97 41.99 60.02
C LYS A 476 26.87 41.92 58.50
N CYS A 477 27.16 43.01 57.77
CA CYS A 477 27.19 43.00 56.31
C CYS A 477 28.21 42.00 55.77
N ARG A 478 29.39 41.86 56.39
CA ARG A 478 30.39 40.83 56.03
C ARG A 478 30.04 39.41 56.48
N ARG A 479 29.03 39.21 57.34
CA ARG A 479 28.43 37.88 57.61
C ARG A 479 27.39 37.57 56.54
N LEU A 480 26.41 38.45 56.35
CA LEU A 480 25.37 38.32 55.33
C LEU A 480 25.95 38.15 53.92
N GLN A 481 27.02 38.88 53.57
CA GLN A 481 27.72 38.70 52.30
C GLN A 481 28.32 37.29 52.16
N ARG A 482 28.94 36.74 53.23
CA ARG A 482 29.45 35.35 53.19
C ARG A 482 28.30 34.34 53.13
N GLU A 483 27.22 34.56 53.88
CA GLU A 483 26.02 33.71 53.82
C GLU A 483 25.42 33.69 52.40
N VAL A 484 25.42 34.83 51.69
CA VAL A 484 25.02 34.91 50.27
C VAL A 484 26.05 34.27 49.34
N GLU A 485 27.36 34.43 49.56
CA GLU A 485 28.42 33.75 48.79
C GLU A 485 28.44 32.22 49.00
N GLU A 486 28.05 31.74 50.19
CA GLU A 486 27.91 30.32 50.52
C GLU A 486 26.59 29.76 49.96
N ALA A 487 25.48 30.48 50.10
CA ALA A 487 24.22 30.14 49.44
C ALA A 487 24.36 30.15 47.90
N ALA A 488 25.18 31.03 47.34
CA ALA A 488 25.51 31.04 45.92
C ALA A 488 26.22 29.75 45.51
N LYS A 489 27.30 29.37 46.20
CA LYS A 489 28.04 28.11 45.97
C LYS A 489 27.17 26.86 46.18
N GLN A 490 26.23 26.90 47.13
CA GLN A 490 25.25 25.82 47.34
C GLN A 490 24.25 25.73 46.18
N LYS A 491 23.71 26.85 45.69
CA LYS A 491 22.84 26.89 44.51
C LYS A 491 23.59 26.49 43.22
N GLU A 492 24.86 26.86 43.09
CA GLU A 492 25.72 26.48 41.95
C GLU A 492 26.08 24.99 41.97
N SER A 493 26.38 24.41 43.13
CA SER A 493 26.67 22.96 43.26
C SER A 493 25.41 22.10 43.14
N SER A 494 24.25 22.53 43.66
CA SER A 494 22.99 21.82 43.42
C SER A 494 22.52 21.95 41.97
N HIS A 495 22.73 23.09 41.32
CA HIS A 495 22.49 23.27 39.88
C HIS A 495 23.42 22.40 39.02
N ALA A 496 24.69 22.23 39.42
CA ALA A 496 25.61 21.29 38.77
C ALA A 496 25.17 19.83 38.94
N GLN A 497 24.70 19.44 40.12
CA GLN A 497 24.10 18.12 40.37
C GLN A 497 22.84 17.90 39.52
N LEU A 498 21.93 18.89 39.46
CA LEU A 498 20.72 18.83 38.63
C LEU A 498 21.06 18.74 37.13
N LYS A 499 22.09 19.46 36.66
CA LYS A 499 22.60 19.33 35.27
C LYS A 499 23.16 17.94 34.99
N SER A 500 23.94 17.36 35.92
CA SER A 500 24.43 15.98 35.81
C SER A 500 23.29 14.95 35.76
N LEU A 501 22.26 15.14 36.59
CA LEU A 501 21.08 14.26 36.62
C LEU A 501 20.20 14.42 35.37
N SER A 502 20.05 15.65 34.84
CA SER A 502 19.40 15.90 33.54
C SER A 502 20.13 15.13 32.44
N GLN A 503 21.45 15.33 32.31
CA GLN A 503 22.26 14.69 31.29
C GLN A 503 22.22 13.14 31.37
N GLN A 504 22.18 12.59 32.59
CA GLN A 504 22.01 11.15 32.83
C GLN A 504 20.60 10.64 32.50
N SER A 505 19.55 11.43 32.78
CA SER A 505 18.19 11.10 32.36
C SER A 505 18.03 11.17 30.83
N GLU A 506 18.69 12.13 30.18
CA GLU A 506 18.71 12.25 28.73
C GLU A 506 19.49 11.11 28.06
N SER A 507 20.61 10.63 28.64
CA SER A 507 21.31 9.45 28.10
C SER A 507 20.44 8.20 28.22
N ALA A 508 19.79 7.98 29.36
CA ALA A 508 18.82 6.89 29.54
C ALA A 508 17.64 7.00 28.54
N CYS A 509 17.12 8.20 28.27
CA CYS A 509 16.09 8.41 27.25
C CYS A 509 16.59 8.13 25.82
N ARG A 510 17.84 8.48 25.49
CA ARG A 510 18.48 8.12 24.21
C ARG A 510 18.64 6.61 24.08
N GLU A 511 19.20 5.95 25.09
CA GLU A 511 19.38 4.50 25.15
C GLU A 511 18.05 3.75 25.00
N LEU A 512 16.99 4.17 25.71
CA LEU A 512 15.64 3.64 25.56
C LEU A 512 15.09 3.84 24.14
N THR A 513 15.30 5.01 23.54
CA THR A 513 14.87 5.29 22.16
C THR A 513 15.61 4.39 21.16
N GLU A 514 16.90 4.15 21.33
CA GLU A 514 17.65 3.22 20.50
C GLU A 514 17.24 1.75 20.72
N VAL A 515 16.89 1.35 21.94
CA VAL A 515 16.38 -0.01 22.23
C VAL A 515 15.01 -0.21 21.58
N LEU A 516 14.11 0.77 21.68
CA LEU A 516 12.80 0.75 21.01
C LEU A 516 12.95 0.73 19.47
N GLY A 517 13.88 1.51 18.91
CA GLY A 517 14.20 1.46 17.48
C GLY A 517 14.73 0.10 17.02
N ARG A 518 15.63 -0.52 17.80
CA ARG A 518 16.17 -1.87 17.55
C ARG A 518 15.18 -3.02 17.78
N LEU A 519 14.07 -2.75 18.48
CA LEU A 519 12.91 -3.64 18.59
C LEU A 519 12.00 -3.48 17.36
N ALA A 520 11.57 -2.26 17.05
CA ALA A 520 10.72 -1.99 15.87
C ALA A 520 11.35 -2.51 14.57
N GLN A 521 12.66 -2.34 14.38
CA GLN A 521 13.39 -2.92 13.24
C GLN A 521 13.32 -4.46 13.18
N ARG A 522 13.36 -5.14 14.34
CA ARG A 522 13.21 -6.59 14.43
C ARG A 522 11.79 -7.04 14.16
N ASP A 523 10.80 -6.30 14.64
CA ASP A 523 9.39 -6.61 14.41
C ASP A 523 9.04 -6.44 12.92
N GLU A 524 9.57 -5.40 12.26
CA GLU A 524 9.50 -5.27 10.79
C GLU A 524 10.25 -6.40 10.06
N GLU A 525 11.45 -6.80 10.51
CA GLU A 525 12.17 -7.96 9.94
C GLU A 525 11.39 -9.27 10.09
N LEU A 526 10.71 -9.47 11.21
CA LEU A 526 9.83 -10.62 11.43
C LEU A 526 8.64 -10.56 10.47
N HIS A 527 7.95 -9.44 10.35
CA HIS A 527 6.84 -9.29 9.41
C HIS A 527 7.26 -9.49 7.94
N ARG A 528 8.45 -9.00 7.54
CA ARG A 528 9.01 -9.31 6.20
C ARG A 528 9.16 -10.81 5.98
N ARG A 529 9.75 -11.52 6.95
CA ARG A 529 9.92 -12.98 6.90
C ARG A 529 8.61 -13.75 6.98
N GLU A 530 7.61 -13.24 7.69
CA GLU A 530 6.26 -13.81 7.74
C GLU A 530 5.56 -13.72 6.38
N VAL A 531 5.69 -12.57 5.69
CA VAL A 531 5.20 -12.40 4.32
C VAL A 531 5.95 -13.35 3.36
N GLU A 532 7.29 -13.38 3.39
CA GLU A 532 8.10 -14.31 2.59
C GLU A 532 7.69 -15.78 2.80
N LEU A 533 7.44 -16.19 4.05
CA LEU A 533 6.97 -17.54 4.40
C LEU A 533 5.54 -17.81 3.91
N MET A 534 4.64 -16.81 3.93
CA MET A 534 3.29 -16.94 3.41
C MET A 534 3.26 -17.02 1.88
N GLU A 535 4.07 -16.21 1.18
CA GLU A 535 4.27 -16.33 -0.25
C GLU A 535 4.89 -17.68 -0.63
N ALA A 536 5.89 -18.15 0.12
CA ALA A 536 6.51 -19.46 -0.11
C ALA A 536 5.50 -20.61 0.08
N ARG A 537 4.63 -20.53 1.08
CA ARG A 537 3.51 -21.47 1.26
C ARG A 537 2.50 -21.41 0.10
N GLN A 538 2.18 -20.22 -0.39
CA GLN A 538 1.29 -20.05 -1.55
C GLN A 538 1.91 -20.66 -2.82
N ARG A 539 3.21 -20.40 -3.08
CA ARG A 539 3.98 -21.01 -4.18
C ARG A 539 4.04 -22.53 -4.08
N LEU A 540 4.18 -23.09 -2.88
CA LEU A 540 4.10 -24.54 -2.67
C LEU A 540 2.70 -25.09 -2.96
N LEU A 541 1.63 -24.42 -2.51
CA LEU A 541 0.26 -24.86 -2.79
C LEU A 541 -0.11 -24.82 -4.28
N THR A 542 0.35 -23.82 -5.03
CA THR A 542 0.16 -23.79 -6.50
C THR A 542 0.98 -24.87 -7.19
N LEU A 543 2.26 -25.05 -6.82
CA LEU A 543 3.10 -26.15 -7.34
C LEU A 543 2.51 -27.53 -7.01
N GLU A 544 1.87 -27.72 -5.86
CA GLU A 544 1.14 -28.96 -5.55
C GLU A 544 -0.13 -29.13 -6.41
N GLN A 545 -0.83 -28.05 -6.77
CA GLN A 545 -1.98 -28.11 -7.68
C GLN A 545 -1.54 -28.48 -9.09
N GLU A 546 -0.52 -27.79 -9.63
CA GLU A 546 0.13 -28.14 -10.89
C GLU A 546 0.63 -29.61 -10.89
N ASN A 547 1.21 -30.09 -9.79
CA ASN A 547 1.63 -31.48 -9.64
C ASN A 547 0.48 -32.49 -9.56
N ARG A 548 -0.75 -32.08 -9.23
CA ARG A 548 -1.95 -32.93 -9.30
C ARG A 548 -2.47 -32.95 -10.74
N GLU A 549 -2.62 -31.78 -11.36
CA GLU A 549 -3.06 -31.62 -12.75
C GLU A 549 -2.13 -32.36 -13.74
N VAL A 550 -0.81 -32.26 -13.57
CA VAL A 550 0.17 -33.00 -14.39
C VAL A 550 0.06 -34.52 -14.19
N LYS A 551 -0.27 -35.01 -12.98
CA LYS A 551 -0.49 -36.45 -12.72
C LYS A 551 -1.81 -36.95 -13.31
N GLU A 552 -2.86 -36.14 -13.24
CA GLU A 552 -4.14 -36.46 -13.87
C GLU A 552 -4.01 -36.48 -15.41
N ALA A 553 -3.27 -35.51 -15.98
CA ALA A 553 -2.93 -35.50 -17.40
C ALA A 553 -2.03 -36.68 -17.81
N SER A 554 -1.04 -37.07 -17.01
CA SER A 554 -0.21 -38.25 -17.32
C SER A 554 -1.02 -39.55 -17.25
N ALA A 555 -1.89 -39.71 -16.25
CA ALA A 555 -2.78 -40.87 -16.15
C ALA A 555 -3.80 -40.95 -17.30
N ALA A 556 -4.28 -39.80 -17.81
CA ALA A 556 -5.11 -39.76 -19.01
C ALA A 556 -4.31 -40.17 -20.27
N LEU A 557 -3.07 -39.70 -20.42
CA LEU A 557 -2.20 -40.11 -21.53
C LEU A 557 -1.82 -41.60 -21.47
N GLU A 558 -1.59 -42.16 -20.28
CA GLU A 558 -1.39 -43.60 -20.09
C GLU A 558 -2.63 -44.40 -20.49
N GLN A 559 -3.83 -43.93 -20.15
CA GLN A 559 -5.10 -44.55 -20.58
C GLN A 559 -5.29 -44.48 -22.11
N GLU A 560 -4.94 -43.37 -22.75
CA GLU A 560 -4.94 -43.27 -24.22
C GLU A 560 -3.91 -44.20 -24.89
N VAL A 561 -2.72 -44.34 -24.32
CA VAL A 561 -1.71 -45.32 -24.80
C VAL A 561 -2.24 -46.76 -24.65
N HIS A 562 -2.91 -47.09 -23.55
CA HIS A 562 -3.54 -48.41 -23.39
C HIS A 562 -4.69 -48.65 -24.37
N GLN A 563 -5.54 -47.65 -24.63
CA GLN A 563 -6.59 -47.73 -25.66
C GLN A 563 -6.00 -47.93 -27.06
N GLN A 564 -4.96 -47.15 -27.41
CA GLN A 564 -4.25 -47.29 -28.69
C GLN A 564 -3.59 -48.67 -28.83
N ALA A 565 -3.01 -49.21 -27.76
CA ALA A 565 -2.44 -50.56 -27.75
C ALA A 565 -3.50 -51.65 -27.99
N ALA A 566 -4.69 -51.53 -27.39
CA ALA A 566 -5.80 -52.45 -27.60
C ALA A 566 -6.41 -52.34 -29.02
N ILE A 567 -6.46 -51.13 -29.60
CA ILE A 567 -6.84 -50.93 -31.00
C ILE A 567 -5.78 -51.56 -31.92
N GLN A 568 -4.49 -51.41 -31.62
CA GLN A 568 -3.40 -52.02 -32.40
C GLN A 568 -3.37 -53.55 -32.31
N SER A 569 -3.70 -54.17 -31.16
CA SER A 569 -3.79 -55.63 -31.08
C SER A 569 -4.97 -56.14 -31.91
N ARG A 570 -6.15 -55.52 -31.76
CA ARG A 570 -7.33 -55.87 -32.55
C ARG A 570 -7.11 -55.70 -34.06
N LEU A 571 -6.44 -54.63 -34.51
CA LEU A 571 -6.12 -54.45 -35.93
C LEU A 571 -5.11 -55.49 -36.45
N LYS A 572 -4.20 -56.01 -35.61
CA LYS A 572 -3.31 -57.13 -35.97
C LYS A 572 -4.09 -58.44 -36.09
N GLU A 573 -5.02 -58.71 -35.16
CA GLU A 573 -5.93 -59.87 -35.24
C GLU A 573 -6.82 -59.80 -36.48
N GLU A 574 -7.44 -58.65 -36.75
CA GLU A 574 -8.27 -58.45 -37.95
C GLU A 574 -7.45 -58.64 -39.23
N ASN A 575 -6.24 -58.09 -39.32
CA ASN A 575 -5.32 -58.33 -40.45
C ASN A 575 -4.96 -59.81 -40.60
N GLN A 576 -4.61 -60.53 -39.53
CA GLN A 576 -4.33 -61.97 -39.58
C GLN A 576 -5.54 -62.77 -40.12
N THR A 577 -6.76 -62.48 -39.65
CA THR A 577 -7.96 -63.16 -40.20
C THR A 577 -8.25 -62.80 -41.67
N LEU A 578 -7.79 -61.64 -42.16
CA LEU A 578 -7.87 -61.26 -43.57
C LEU A 578 -6.80 -61.96 -44.40
N GLU A 579 -5.58 -62.09 -43.90
CA GLU A 579 -4.49 -62.88 -44.51
C GLU A 579 -4.90 -64.35 -44.65
N GLU A 580 -5.43 -64.97 -43.59
CA GLU A 580 -5.99 -66.33 -43.63
C GLU A 580 -7.14 -66.49 -44.66
N ARG A 581 -8.00 -65.47 -44.80
CA ARG A 581 -9.07 -65.46 -45.81
C ARG A 581 -8.53 -65.36 -47.23
N VAL A 582 -7.54 -64.52 -47.47
CA VAL A 582 -6.86 -64.38 -48.78
C VAL A 582 -6.11 -65.66 -49.12
N GLU A 583 -5.41 -66.26 -48.16
CA GLU A 583 -4.74 -67.56 -48.33
C GLU A 583 -5.74 -68.68 -48.65
N THR A 584 -6.82 -68.81 -47.87
CA THR A 584 -7.82 -69.86 -48.12
C THR A 584 -8.60 -69.64 -49.41
N GLN A 585 -8.82 -68.38 -49.83
CA GLN A 585 -9.36 -68.06 -51.16
C GLN A 585 -8.36 -68.40 -52.27
N SER A 586 -7.08 -68.05 -52.13
CA SER A 586 -6.02 -68.39 -53.10
C SER A 586 -5.88 -69.91 -53.27
N ARG A 587 -5.81 -70.66 -52.17
CA ARG A 587 -5.77 -72.14 -52.16
C ARG A 587 -7.03 -72.76 -52.80
N ARG A 588 -8.20 -72.11 -52.73
CA ARG A 588 -9.42 -72.53 -53.45
C ARG A 588 -9.35 -72.20 -54.95
N SER A 589 -8.86 -71.02 -55.30
CA SER A 589 -8.70 -70.58 -56.69
C SER A 589 -7.68 -71.46 -57.45
N GLN A 590 -6.56 -71.82 -56.82
CA GLN A 590 -5.59 -72.76 -57.39
C GLN A 590 -6.25 -74.11 -57.68
N ARG A 591 -6.92 -74.73 -56.69
CA ARG A 591 -7.63 -76.01 -56.89
C ARG A 591 -8.69 -75.96 -57.99
N ALA A 592 -9.36 -74.82 -58.15
CA ALA A 592 -10.33 -74.63 -59.24
C ALA A 592 -9.64 -74.55 -60.61
N GLN A 593 -8.47 -73.92 -60.71
CA GLN A 593 -7.63 -73.92 -61.92
C GLN A 593 -7.05 -75.31 -62.22
N ASP A 594 -6.61 -76.05 -61.21
CA ASP A 594 -6.09 -77.42 -61.33
C ASP A 594 -7.18 -78.34 -61.91
N VAL A 595 -8.38 -78.34 -61.32
CA VAL A 595 -9.55 -79.09 -61.81
C VAL A 595 -9.99 -78.61 -63.20
N GLN A 596 -9.92 -77.31 -63.50
CA GLN A 596 -10.19 -76.79 -64.84
C GLN A 596 -9.17 -77.32 -65.87
N ALA A 597 -7.89 -77.46 -65.49
CA ALA A 597 -6.86 -78.01 -66.35
C ALA A 597 -7.06 -79.53 -66.59
N GLU A 598 -7.43 -80.30 -65.55
CA GLU A 598 -7.80 -81.72 -65.68
C GLU A 598 -9.03 -81.91 -66.60
N LEU A 599 -10.06 -81.09 -66.44
CA LEU A 599 -11.23 -81.09 -67.32
C LEU A 599 -10.87 -80.67 -68.75
N GLN A 600 -9.97 -79.72 -68.94
CA GLN A 600 -9.50 -79.34 -70.27
C GLN A 600 -8.64 -80.45 -70.92
N ALA A 601 -7.83 -81.16 -70.14
CA ALA A 601 -7.00 -82.28 -70.61
C ALA A 601 -7.88 -83.48 -71.03
N SER A 602 -8.85 -83.86 -70.20
CA SER A 602 -9.81 -84.92 -70.52
C SER A 602 -10.73 -84.54 -71.70
N LEU A 603 -11.15 -83.27 -71.82
CA LEU A 603 -11.84 -82.77 -73.01
C LEU A 603 -10.98 -82.87 -74.28
N LYS A 604 -9.70 -82.49 -74.23
CA LYS A 604 -8.75 -82.69 -75.35
C LYS A 604 -8.61 -84.17 -75.71
N GLN A 605 -8.51 -85.06 -74.72
CA GLN A 605 -8.40 -86.51 -74.93
C GLN A 605 -9.68 -87.10 -75.56
N ALA A 606 -10.85 -86.72 -75.06
CA ALA A 606 -12.15 -87.12 -75.62
C ALA A 606 -12.36 -86.56 -77.04
N THR A 607 -11.92 -85.34 -77.31
CA THR A 607 -11.96 -84.74 -78.66
C THR A 607 -11.05 -85.48 -79.63
N ALA A 608 -9.84 -85.86 -79.19
CA ALA A 608 -8.91 -86.68 -79.98
C ALA A 608 -9.46 -88.09 -80.25
N ALA A 609 -10.10 -88.72 -79.25
CA ALA A 609 -10.77 -90.01 -79.41
C ALA A 609 -11.96 -89.92 -80.38
N ASN A 610 -12.78 -88.87 -80.29
CA ASN A 610 -13.87 -88.62 -81.23
C ASN A 610 -13.36 -88.38 -82.66
N ALA A 611 -12.22 -87.70 -82.82
CA ALA A 611 -11.59 -87.52 -84.13
C ALA A 611 -11.09 -88.86 -84.70
N GLN A 612 -10.46 -89.71 -83.88
CA GLN A 612 -10.05 -91.06 -84.28
C GLN A 612 -11.25 -91.96 -84.64
N LEU A 613 -12.35 -91.89 -83.89
CA LEU A 613 -13.58 -92.61 -84.21
C LEU A 613 -14.24 -92.08 -85.49
N SER A 614 -14.19 -90.77 -85.74
CA SER A 614 -14.70 -90.17 -86.97
C SER A 614 -13.87 -90.54 -88.20
N LEU A 615 -12.54 -90.63 -88.06
CA LEU A 615 -11.64 -91.15 -89.11
C LEU A 615 -11.96 -92.61 -89.43
N ARG A 616 -12.04 -93.47 -88.40
CA ARG A 616 -12.45 -94.88 -88.56
C ARG A 616 -13.83 -95.04 -89.19
N LEU A 617 -14.79 -94.19 -88.83
CA LEU A 617 -16.12 -94.20 -89.45
C LEU A 617 -16.06 -93.83 -90.93
N ALA A 618 -15.23 -92.84 -91.31
CA ALA A 618 -15.02 -92.47 -92.70
C ALA A 618 -14.26 -93.56 -93.51
N GLU A 619 -13.32 -94.26 -92.87
CA GLU A 619 -12.62 -95.43 -93.42
C GLU A 619 -13.60 -96.59 -93.65
N GLU A 620 -14.38 -96.99 -92.65
CA GLU A 620 -15.41 -98.03 -92.74
C GLU A 620 -16.50 -97.67 -93.75
N GLU A 621 -16.97 -96.42 -93.79
CA GLU A 621 -17.88 -95.97 -94.85
C GLU A 621 -17.24 -96.07 -96.23
N SER A 622 -15.94 -95.81 -96.38
CA SER A 622 -15.24 -95.97 -97.66
C SER A 622 -15.15 -97.42 -98.09
N ALA A 623 -14.82 -98.34 -97.17
CA ALA A 623 -14.84 -99.78 -97.39
C ALA A 623 -16.24 -100.27 -97.74
N VAL A 624 -17.30 -99.80 -97.06
CA VAL A 624 -18.70 -100.10 -97.40
C VAL A 624 -19.10 -99.55 -98.77
N ARG A 625 -18.61 -98.36 -99.17
CA ARG A 625 -18.82 -97.81 -100.51
C ARG A 625 -18.10 -98.64 -101.58
N GLU A 626 -16.91 -99.16 -101.31
CA GLU A 626 -16.15 -100.03 -102.22
C GLU A 626 -16.75 -101.43 -102.32
N LEU A 627 -17.14 -102.05 -101.20
CA LEU A 627 -17.87 -103.32 -101.18
C LEU A 627 -19.17 -103.20 -101.98
N LYS A 628 -19.94 -102.11 -101.84
CA LYS A 628 -21.14 -101.85 -102.66
C LYS A 628 -20.83 -101.76 -104.15
N ARG A 629 -19.73 -101.11 -104.57
CA ARG A 629 -19.27 -101.11 -105.98
C ARG A 629 -18.94 -102.53 -106.45
N SER A 630 -18.13 -103.26 -105.69
CA SER A 630 -17.73 -104.63 -106.04
C SER A 630 -18.92 -105.59 -106.13
N ASN A 631 -19.93 -105.43 -105.27
CA ASN A 631 -21.16 -106.22 -105.35
C ASN A 631 -22.00 -105.85 -106.58
N ALA A 632 -22.13 -104.56 -106.91
CA ALA A 632 -22.80 -104.13 -108.15
C ALA A 632 -22.06 -104.64 -109.41
N GLU A 633 -20.73 -104.68 -109.40
CA GLU A 633 -19.94 -105.31 -110.46
C GLU A 633 -20.15 -106.83 -110.53
N LEU A 634 -20.24 -107.53 -109.39
CA LEU A 634 -20.52 -108.96 -109.34
C LEU A 634 -21.95 -109.26 -109.82
N GLU A 635 -22.93 -108.43 -109.48
CA GLU A 635 -24.30 -108.51 -110.01
C GLU A 635 -24.35 -108.23 -111.52
N ALA A 636 -23.56 -107.27 -112.02
CA ALA A 636 -23.39 -107.04 -113.46
C ALA A 636 -22.73 -108.24 -114.17
N LYS A 637 -21.69 -108.84 -113.59
CA LYS A 637 -21.04 -110.06 -114.09
C LYS A 637 -22.02 -111.26 -114.07
N LEU A 638 -22.80 -111.41 -113.01
CA LEU A 638 -23.83 -112.46 -112.88
C LEU A 638 -25.01 -112.26 -113.84
N THR A 639 -25.40 -111.03 -114.16
CA THR A 639 -26.44 -110.76 -115.17
C THR A 639 -25.93 -110.97 -116.58
N ALA A 640 -24.69 -110.57 -116.90
CA ALA A 640 -24.03 -110.92 -118.16
C ALA A 640 -23.95 -112.44 -118.35
N LEU A 641 -23.42 -113.18 -117.38
CA LEU A 641 -23.36 -114.66 -117.42
C LEU A 641 -24.74 -115.32 -117.51
N ARG A 642 -25.79 -114.72 -116.93
CA ARG A 642 -27.18 -115.19 -117.11
C ARG A 642 -27.68 -114.97 -118.54
N VAL A 643 -27.37 -113.82 -119.16
CA VAL A 643 -27.72 -113.53 -120.56
C VAL A 643 -26.96 -114.45 -121.50
N GLU A 644 -25.64 -114.63 -121.32
CA GLU A 644 -24.83 -115.58 -122.08
C GLU A 644 -25.36 -117.01 -121.96
N ARG A 645 -25.70 -117.47 -120.75
CA ARG A 645 -26.32 -118.79 -120.54
C ARG A 645 -27.67 -118.93 -121.24
N VAL A 646 -28.47 -117.87 -121.31
CA VAL A 646 -29.75 -117.86 -122.05
C VAL A 646 -29.51 -117.87 -123.56
N ALA A 647 -28.55 -117.08 -124.07
CA ALA A 647 -28.18 -117.06 -125.49
C ALA A 647 -27.60 -118.41 -125.95
N LEU A 648 -26.72 -119.03 -125.17
CA LEU A 648 -26.20 -120.38 -125.41
C LEU A 648 -27.31 -121.44 -125.31
N GLY A 649 -28.28 -121.27 -124.40
CA GLY A 649 -29.46 -122.12 -124.32
C GLY A 649 -30.38 -122.00 -125.55
N GLN A 650 -30.57 -120.78 -126.06
CA GLN A 650 -31.29 -120.52 -127.31
C GLN A 650 -30.55 -121.07 -128.53
N GLN A 651 -29.23 -120.91 -128.59
CA GLN A 651 -28.39 -121.50 -129.64
C GLN A 651 -28.49 -123.03 -129.64
N LEU A 652 -28.34 -123.68 -128.48
CA LEU A 652 -28.52 -125.12 -128.33
C LEU A 652 -29.94 -125.58 -128.69
N GLN A 653 -30.97 -124.75 -128.47
CA GLN A 653 -32.32 -125.06 -128.93
C GLN A 653 -32.44 -124.95 -130.46
N LEU A 654 -31.89 -123.90 -131.08
CA LEU A 654 -31.87 -123.74 -132.53
C LEU A 654 -31.10 -124.88 -133.22
N GLU A 655 -29.95 -125.28 -132.67
CA GLU A 655 -29.18 -126.45 -133.13
C GLU A 655 -30.01 -127.74 -133.01
N ARG A 656 -30.72 -127.97 -131.90
CA ARG A 656 -31.64 -129.12 -131.75
C ARG A 656 -32.79 -129.07 -132.74
N GLU A 657 -33.37 -127.90 -133.00
CA GLU A 657 -34.44 -127.74 -133.97
C GLU A 657 -33.96 -127.93 -135.42
N ILE A 658 -32.73 -127.55 -135.74
CA ILE A 658 -32.08 -127.83 -137.03
C ILE A 658 -31.85 -129.34 -137.17
N HIS A 659 -31.19 -129.98 -136.21
CA HIS A 659 -30.98 -131.43 -136.24
C HIS A 659 -32.30 -132.23 -136.28
N GLN A 660 -33.37 -131.74 -135.64
CA GLN A 660 -34.70 -132.36 -135.73
C GLN A 660 -35.29 -132.22 -137.15
N LYS A 661 -35.21 -131.04 -137.77
CA LYS A 661 -35.65 -130.82 -139.15
C LYS A 661 -34.85 -131.64 -140.16
N GLU A 662 -33.54 -131.82 -139.93
CA GLU A 662 -32.66 -132.70 -140.71
C GLU A 662 -33.06 -134.17 -140.53
N LEU A 663 -33.27 -134.64 -139.30
CA LEU A 663 -33.74 -136.00 -139.02
C LEU A 663 -35.10 -136.29 -139.66
N ASP A 664 -36.05 -135.36 -139.60
CA ASP A 664 -37.38 -135.53 -140.21
C ASP A 664 -37.33 -135.42 -141.75
N SER A 665 -36.41 -134.62 -142.31
CA SER A 665 -36.10 -134.63 -143.75
C SER A 665 -35.51 -135.97 -144.19
N VAL A 666 -34.55 -136.51 -143.43
CA VAL A 666 -33.99 -137.85 -143.69
C VAL A 666 -35.08 -138.92 -143.60
N LYS A 667 -35.93 -138.92 -142.56
CA LYS A 667 -37.09 -139.83 -142.46
C LYS A 667 -37.97 -139.74 -143.71
N ALA A 668 -38.39 -138.54 -144.10
CA ALA A 668 -39.23 -138.33 -145.27
C ALA A 668 -38.56 -138.90 -146.55
N THR A 669 -37.26 -138.67 -146.77
CA THR A 669 -36.56 -139.28 -147.93
C THR A 669 -36.46 -140.81 -147.84
N THR A 670 -36.32 -141.38 -146.64
CA THR A 670 -36.33 -142.84 -146.47
C THR A 670 -37.71 -143.44 -146.68
N GLU A 671 -38.77 -142.83 -146.15
CA GLU A 671 -40.17 -143.23 -146.37
C GLU A 671 -40.54 -143.13 -147.84
N ASP A 672 -40.15 -142.05 -148.52
CA ASP A 672 -40.38 -141.88 -149.95
C ASP A 672 -39.58 -142.91 -150.78
N SER A 673 -38.42 -143.37 -150.29
CA SER A 673 -37.67 -144.49 -150.88
C SER A 673 -38.33 -145.86 -150.63
N VAL A 674 -38.94 -146.06 -149.45
CA VAL A 674 -39.72 -147.26 -149.12
C VAL A 674 -40.98 -147.30 -149.97
N MET A 675 -41.75 -146.23 -150.02
CA MET A 675 -42.96 -146.11 -150.86
C MET A 675 -42.64 -146.26 -152.37
N LYS A 676 -41.42 -145.96 -152.83
CA LYS A 676 -40.98 -146.29 -154.20
C LYS A 676 -40.70 -147.78 -154.37
N LYS A 677 -39.97 -148.42 -153.43
CA LYS A 677 -39.71 -149.86 -153.41
C LYS A 677 -40.98 -150.71 -153.23
N GLU A 678 -41.93 -150.25 -152.42
CA GLU A 678 -43.22 -150.93 -152.23
C GLU A 678 -44.08 -150.89 -153.50
N ARG A 679 -44.13 -149.76 -154.21
CA ARG A 679 -44.80 -149.70 -155.53
C ARG A 679 -44.16 -150.68 -156.52
N GLN A 680 -42.84 -150.68 -156.63
CA GLN A 680 -42.09 -151.63 -157.46
C GLN A 680 -42.36 -153.10 -157.07
N ALA A 681 -42.39 -153.42 -155.77
CA ALA A 681 -42.72 -154.76 -155.27
C ALA A 681 -44.18 -155.14 -155.54
N HIS A 682 -45.12 -154.19 -155.47
CA HIS A 682 -46.54 -154.41 -155.76
C HIS A 682 -46.79 -154.59 -157.27
N GLU A 683 -45.98 -153.94 -158.12
CA GLU A 683 -45.96 -154.16 -159.57
C GLU A 683 -45.38 -155.53 -159.92
N ALA A 684 -44.24 -155.92 -159.32
CA ALA A 684 -43.69 -157.27 -159.45
C ALA A 684 -44.69 -158.35 -158.98
N LEU A 685 -45.39 -158.13 -157.86
CA LEU A 685 -46.42 -159.05 -157.36
C LEU A 685 -47.68 -159.11 -158.25
N LYS A 686 -47.95 -158.10 -159.09
CA LYS A 686 -48.99 -158.20 -160.14
C LYS A 686 -48.52 -159.11 -161.28
N LEU A 687 -47.29 -158.92 -161.76
CA LEU A 687 -46.68 -159.75 -162.81
C LEU A 687 -46.64 -161.22 -162.39
N CYS A 688 -46.09 -161.53 -161.21
CA CYS A 688 -46.04 -162.92 -160.70
C CYS A 688 -47.43 -163.54 -160.44
N ARG A 689 -48.50 -162.73 -160.30
CA ARG A 689 -49.88 -163.26 -160.24
C ARG A 689 -50.40 -163.61 -161.63
N GLN A 690 -50.10 -162.79 -162.64
CA GLN A 690 -50.47 -163.04 -164.04
C GLN A 690 -49.79 -164.33 -164.53
N GLU A 691 -48.46 -164.41 -164.43
CA GLU A 691 -47.66 -165.60 -164.78
C GLU A 691 -48.19 -166.88 -164.11
N ARG A 692 -48.46 -166.82 -162.80
CA ARG A 692 -48.97 -167.96 -162.03
C ARG A 692 -50.36 -168.40 -162.49
N ASP A 693 -51.23 -167.47 -162.85
CA ASP A 693 -52.61 -167.79 -163.24
C ASP A 693 -52.68 -168.27 -164.70
N GLU A 694 -51.80 -167.79 -165.59
CA GLU A 694 -51.53 -168.40 -166.89
C GLU A 694 -51.02 -169.86 -166.75
N VAL A 695 -50.08 -170.12 -165.84
CA VAL A 695 -49.58 -171.49 -165.57
C VAL A 695 -50.69 -172.40 -165.02
N LYS A 696 -51.66 -171.89 -164.24
CA LYS A 696 -52.84 -172.67 -163.84
C LYS A 696 -53.76 -172.99 -165.01
N GLU A 697 -53.92 -172.06 -165.95
CA GLU A 697 -54.72 -172.28 -167.17
C GLU A 697 -54.11 -173.39 -168.03
N GLN A 698 -52.78 -173.36 -168.21
CA GLN A 698 -52.01 -174.43 -168.86
C GLN A 698 -52.20 -175.77 -168.14
N LEU A 699 -52.11 -175.79 -166.79
CA LEU A 699 -52.28 -177.01 -165.99
C LEU A 699 -53.68 -177.63 -166.12
N ARG A 700 -54.73 -176.81 -166.25
CA ARG A 700 -56.10 -177.30 -166.52
C ARG A 700 -56.20 -178.02 -167.87
N GLY A 701 -55.53 -177.51 -168.90
CA GLY A 701 -55.43 -178.18 -170.21
C GLY A 701 -54.76 -179.56 -170.13
N VAL A 702 -53.70 -179.69 -169.32
CA VAL A 702 -53.02 -180.96 -169.06
C VAL A 702 -53.92 -181.96 -168.31
N GLN A 703 -54.72 -181.49 -167.34
CA GLN A 703 -55.65 -182.37 -166.61
C GLN A 703 -56.79 -182.89 -167.51
N ILE A 704 -57.35 -182.07 -168.39
CA ILE A 704 -58.39 -182.50 -169.34
C ILE A 704 -57.83 -183.55 -170.32
N THR A 705 -56.63 -183.32 -170.86
CA THR A 705 -55.99 -184.30 -171.76
C THR A 705 -55.60 -185.61 -171.07
N SER A 706 -55.23 -185.56 -169.78
CA SER A 706 -55.03 -186.77 -168.94
C SER A 706 -56.31 -187.61 -168.83
N CYS A 707 -57.47 -187.00 -168.57
CA CYS A 707 -58.76 -187.71 -168.50
C CYS A 707 -59.16 -188.39 -169.82
N VAL A 708 -58.78 -187.81 -170.97
CA VAL A 708 -59.03 -188.42 -172.29
C VAL A 708 -58.09 -189.62 -172.54
N GLN A 709 -56.88 -189.64 -171.99
CA GLN A 709 -55.96 -190.77 -172.13
C GLN A 709 -56.33 -191.97 -171.23
N SER A 710 -56.80 -191.74 -170.00
CA SER A 710 -57.24 -192.83 -169.12
C SER A 710 -58.49 -193.55 -169.67
N LEU A 711 -59.47 -192.80 -170.20
CA LEU A 711 -60.63 -193.36 -170.90
C LEU A 711 -60.24 -194.24 -172.11
N LYS A 712 -59.18 -193.90 -172.85
CA LYS A 712 -58.69 -194.73 -173.95
C LYS A 712 -57.94 -195.99 -173.51
N ARG A 713 -57.27 -195.98 -172.35
CA ARG A 713 -56.52 -197.15 -171.86
C ARG A 713 -57.41 -198.26 -171.28
N ALA A 714 -58.51 -197.90 -170.62
CA ALA A 714 -59.46 -198.90 -170.11
C ALA A 714 -60.12 -199.71 -171.25
N SER A 715 -60.42 -199.07 -172.39
CA SER A 715 -61.02 -199.71 -173.56
C SER A 715 -60.13 -200.74 -174.29
N ALA A 716 -58.86 -200.88 -173.90
CA ALA A 716 -57.90 -201.78 -174.57
C ALA A 716 -57.70 -203.12 -173.84
N PHE A 717 -58.11 -203.25 -172.57
CA PHE A 717 -57.92 -204.47 -171.78
C PHE A 717 -59.03 -205.52 -172.01
N ALA A 718 -59.33 -205.78 -173.30
CA ALA A 718 -60.44 -206.63 -173.73
C ALA A 718 -60.02 -208.00 -174.32
N HIS A 719 -58.74 -208.20 -174.68
CA HIS A 719 -58.27 -209.44 -175.29
C HIS A 719 -56.80 -209.76 -174.93
N LEU A 720 -56.59 -210.55 -173.86
CA LEU A 720 -55.57 -211.64 -173.72
C LEU A 720 -55.33 -212.03 -172.25
N TYR A 721 -56.36 -212.54 -171.59
CA TYR A 721 -56.31 -213.86 -170.94
C TYR A 721 -57.75 -214.43 -170.97
N ILE A 722 -57.88 -215.75 -170.78
CA ILE A 722 -59.13 -216.52 -170.98
C ILE A 722 -60.13 -216.27 -169.86
#